data_AF-A0A3M6UWW1-F1
#
_entry.id   AF-A0A3M6UWW1-F1
#
_cell.length_a   1.000
_cell.length_b   1.000
_cell.length_c   1.000
_cell.angle_alpha   90.00
_cell.angle_beta   90.00
_cell.angle_gamma   90.00
#
_symmetry.space_group_name_H-M   'P 1'
#
loop_
_entity.id
_entity.type
_entity.pdbx_description
1 polymer ?
#
loop_
_entity_poly.entity_id
_entity_poly.type
_entity_poly.pdbx_seq_one_letter_code
_entity_poly.pdbx_strand_id
1 'polypeptide(L)'
;PNRFFSFSTEQNTRIIFVCGFILATLVEPSSSDMYLHFPHGSNNRLNGNQDNVRNANRLFDSQNNGKAGYNVGDKLASNPGDNIQEFRQLPQEFYMSGCDAKAKTEVEIMWTNQHGTGPKTGDIVESQAILQYMCQPYPEGKMATNDVNREFKYHTIRNGQNLATQSFSNNNRENAYIRKDRGLHEPANYYQAYFRRERNKGLFTADQQLKGVLPIYTRQNPQGTRRGLEVPEERDYFPYWGPSPWKDIAIMVSDKKTEELMKKYVNSPEYGQKYMCIMPTTLKDNPNCPRDNSNNLAKQCVAKYITEDACEKAGGKWTKFITNYIEKTSGVLSTCHNIGDMKLSRGLPYEPHKLSQGADGKEQFVLLHKTPDVIYAPSTVVNHNGLNMEGKFSSYKWKVPCFATNTTQRCVLRIRYNITTADAPREFDASNNKNVTNNPKTKAVDGKTLLQLALNTAQLSRTFQDRSHVILLKPRSSLPKEHQHRQIYYIGGMGKRGNIVQAYPAMEYRFTPERITVTTEDIVCFVWSGSNNNQNNEGQGTARTDRTNVCWMKEGCQSLKPEACSSLPLEVVDHIDKFDADKLNLHLNKGCYEQANLQAQLNNAPASCNPPCFRITKPGNYCYMGTRNNNFSNRRHMGQITVTESVKS
;
A
#
# COMPACT_ATOMS: atom_id res chain seq x y z
N PRO A 1 42.36 65.54 20.36
CA PRO A 1 43.82 65.75 20.13
C PRO A 1 44.60 65.55 21.44
N ASN A 2 45.82 64.97 21.40
CA ASN A 2 46.53 64.33 22.54
C ASN A 2 45.80 63.08 23.09
N ARG A 3 46.38 62.07 23.80
CA ARG A 3 47.74 61.49 24.10
C ARG A 3 47.49 60.15 24.88
N PHE A 4 48.36 59.16 25.11
CA PHE A 4 49.74 58.77 24.69
C PHE A 4 50.03 57.30 25.11
N PHE A 5 50.80 56.51 24.32
CA PHE A 5 51.54 55.27 24.73
C PHE A 5 50.69 54.07 25.28
N SER A 6 51.18 52.84 25.50
CA SER A 6 52.51 52.20 25.38
C SER A 6 52.43 50.71 24.95
N PHE A 7 53.56 50.11 24.55
CA PHE A 7 53.80 48.64 24.52
C PHE A 7 54.47 48.17 25.84
N SER A 8 54.30 46.88 26.23
CA SER A 8 55.25 46.08 27.04
C SER A 8 54.89 44.58 27.08
N THR A 9 55.86 43.73 27.45
CA THR A 9 55.93 42.25 27.34
C THR A 9 55.48 41.42 28.57
N GLU A 10 55.16 40.14 28.32
CA GLU A 10 55.20 38.97 29.25
C GLU A 10 54.23 38.92 30.47
N GLN A 11 53.86 37.76 31.07
CA GLN A 11 54.33 36.36 30.96
C GLN A 11 53.22 35.31 31.31
N ASN A 12 53.45 34.04 30.93
CA ASN A 12 52.98 32.77 31.56
C ASN A 12 51.54 32.15 31.41
N THR A 13 51.56 30.90 30.92
CA THR A 13 50.76 29.70 31.31
C THR A 13 49.39 29.39 30.67
N ARG A 14 49.41 28.38 29.77
CA ARG A 14 48.40 27.30 29.47
C ARG A 14 46.90 27.67 29.57
N ILE A 15 46.13 27.60 28.48
CA ILE A 15 45.61 26.33 27.90
C ILE A 15 45.25 26.54 26.42
N ILE A 16 45.42 25.50 25.59
CA ILE A 16 45.03 25.51 24.17
C ILE A 16 43.68 24.81 23.99
N PHE A 17 42.72 25.48 23.35
CA PHE A 17 41.55 24.85 22.74
C PHE A 17 41.44 25.30 21.27
N VAL A 18 41.73 24.39 20.35
CA VAL A 18 41.51 24.61 18.91
C VAL A 18 40.07 24.24 18.60
N CYS A 19 39.24 25.22 18.27
CA CYS A 19 37.86 25.02 17.81
C CYS A 19 37.82 24.51 16.35
N GLY A 20 38.36 23.31 16.13
CA GLY A 20 38.06 22.51 14.94
C GLY A 20 36.72 21.78 15.11
N PHE A 21 36.05 21.51 13.99
CA PHE A 21 34.70 20.93 13.91
C PHE A 21 33.57 21.78 14.53
N ILE A 22 32.87 22.53 13.67
CA ILE A 22 31.53 22.16 13.20
C ILE A 22 31.39 22.69 11.77
N LEU A 23 31.52 21.78 10.80
CA LEU A 23 30.99 21.98 9.45
C LEU A 23 30.41 20.64 8.97
N ALA A 24 29.53 20.08 9.79
CA ALA A 24 28.69 18.96 9.40
C ALA A 24 27.79 19.45 8.26
N THR A 25 28.13 19.04 7.03
CA THR A 25 27.34 19.37 5.85
C THR A 25 25.93 18.80 6.01
N LEU A 26 24.93 19.67 6.00
CA LEU A 26 23.51 19.30 5.96
C LEU A 26 23.13 18.74 4.58
N VAL A 27 23.75 17.62 4.21
CA VAL A 27 23.14 16.67 3.29
C VAL A 27 22.02 16.00 4.09
N GLU A 28 20.79 16.51 3.98
CA GLU A 28 19.61 15.78 4.48
C GLU A 28 19.58 14.40 3.79
N PRO A 29 19.78 13.28 4.50
CA PRO A 29 19.69 11.97 3.86
C PRO A 29 18.24 11.76 3.42
N SER A 30 18.04 11.41 2.16
CA SER A 30 16.74 11.29 1.48
C SER A 30 15.90 10.10 1.99
N SER A 31 15.52 10.18 3.27
CA SER A 31 15.10 9.07 4.12
C SER A 31 13.64 8.68 3.90
N SER A 32 13.32 7.96 2.83
CA SER A 32 11.98 7.42 2.58
C SER A 32 12.06 6.08 1.88
N ASP A 33 11.95 5.03 2.69
CA ASP A 33 12.58 3.75 2.38
C ASP A 33 11.77 2.88 1.39
N MET A 34 10.43 2.95 1.44
CA MET A 34 9.51 2.34 0.44
C MET A 34 8.19 3.13 0.34
N TYR A 35 7.91 3.75 -0.81
CA TYR A 35 6.75 4.63 -0.97
C TYR A 35 5.89 4.34 -2.22
N LEU A 36 4.57 4.21 -2.03
CA LEU A 36 3.63 3.81 -3.08
C LEU A 36 3.07 5.03 -3.83
N HIS A 37 3.37 5.14 -5.13
CA HIS A 37 2.96 6.27 -5.96
C HIS A 37 1.59 6.10 -6.61
N PHE A 38 1.26 4.90 -7.08
CA PHE A 38 -0.06 4.62 -7.65
C PHE A 38 -0.44 3.14 -7.46
N PRO A 39 -1.70 2.83 -7.06
CA PRO A 39 -2.68 3.73 -6.46
C PRO A 39 -2.14 4.45 -5.20
N HIS A 40 -2.67 5.63 -4.86
CA HIS A 40 -2.01 6.56 -3.93
C HIS A 40 -1.71 5.95 -2.54
N GLY A 41 -0.42 5.84 -2.21
CA GLY A 41 0.10 5.47 -0.90
C GLY A 41 -0.29 6.46 0.19
N SER A 42 -0.74 5.94 1.33
CA SER A 42 -1.27 6.76 2.42
C SER A 42 -0.22 7.20 3.43
N ASN A 43 0.78 6.36 3.73
CA ASN A 43 1.72 6.54 4.85
C ASN A 43 1.01 7.04 6.13
N ASN A 44 -0.07 6.37 6.55
CA ASN A 44 -0.97 6.75 7.64
C ASN A 44 -1.75 8.08 7.50
N ARG A 45 -1.54 8.89 6.46
CA ARG A 45 -2.28 10.15 6.26
C ARG A 45 -3.79 9.92 6.15
N LEU A 46 -4.55 10.99 6.38
CA LEU A 46 -5.93 11.12 5.96
C LEU A 46 -6.03 12.37 5.10
N ASN A 47 -6.06 13.53 5.74
CA ASN A 47 -5.89 14.81 5.08
C ASN A 47 -5.02 15.72 5.97
N GLY A 48 -4.36 16.72 5.39
CA GLY A 48 -3.58 17.66 6.19
C GLY A 48 -2.54 18.46 5.41
N ASN A 49 -2.50 19.76 5.73
CA ASN A 49 -1.66 20.78 5.09
C ASN A 49 -0.21 20.85 5.59
N GLN A 50 0.27 19.80 6.24
CA GLN A 50 1.56 19.77 6.95
C GLN A 50 2.59 18.92 6.23
N ASP A 51 3.87 19.26 6.42
CA ASP A 51 5.04 18.49 5.96
C ASP A 51 4.90 17.02 6.31
N ASN A 52 4.77 16.71 7.60
CA ASN A 52 4.72 15.34 8.11
C ASN A 52 3.30 14.81 8.34
N VAL A 53 3.14 13.48 8.30
CA VAL A 53 1.92 12.81 8.74
C VAL A 53 1.62 13.14 10.20
N ARG A 54 0.40 13.63 10.47
CA ARG A 54 -0.02 14.10 11.80
C ARG A 54 -0.21 12.99 12.84
N ASN A 55 -0.35 11.73 12.40
CA ASN A 55 -0.45 10.57 13.29
C ASN A 55 0.16 9.33 12.60
N ALA A 56 1.45 9.06 12.85
CA ALA A 56 2.13 7.85 12.38
C ALA A 56 1.64 6.54 13.04
N ASN A 57 0.67 6.63 13.96
CA ASN A 57 0.09 5.50 14.69
C ASN A 57 -1.34 5.17 14.21
N ARG A 58 -1.83 5.78 13.12
CA ARG A 58 -3.26 5.77 12.75
C ARG A 58 -3.78 4.40 12.30
N LEU A 59 -3.04 3.72 11.43
CA LEU A 59 -3.46 2.52 10.69
C LEU A 59 -2.43 1.39 10.73
N PHE A 60 -1.13 1.69 10.58
CA PHE A 60 -0.02 0.72 10.48
C PHE A 60 1.33 1.38 10.80
N ASP A 61 2.41 0.63 10.93
CA ASP A 61 3.77 1.17 11.03
C ASP A 61 4.52 1.06 9.71
N SER A 62 4.60 2.18 8.99
CA SER A 62 5.25 2.28 7.68
C SER A 62 6.77 2.17 7.72
N GLN A 63 7.40 2.54 8.84
CA GLN A 63 8.85 2.77 8.98
C GLN A 63 9.45 3.86 8.06
N ASN A 64 8.62 4.54 7.26
CA ASN A 64 8.99 5.58 6.28
C ASN A 64 9.12 7.00 6.88
N ASN A 65 9.59 7.94 6.05
CA ASN A 65 9.54 9.38 6.34
C ASN A 65 8.15 9.87 6.76
N GLY A 66 8.10 10.87 7.65
CA GLY A 66 6.87 11.62 7.90
C GLY A 66 6.35 12.37 6.66
N LYS A 67 7.23 12.89 5.80
CA LYS A 67 6.91 13.64 4.57
C LYS A 67 6.34 12.80 3.43
N ALA A 68 6.45 11.47 3.50
CA ALA A 68 5.79 10.57 2.58
C ALA A 68 4.27 10.51 2.83
N GLY A 69 3.53 9.94 1.88
CA GLY A 69 2.07 9.83 1.90
C GLY A 69 1.37 10.89 1.06
N TYR A 70 0.38 10.48 0.28
CA TYR A 70 -0.62 11.35 -0.29
C TYR A 70 -1.77 11.55 0.71
N ASN A 71 -2.40 12.71 0.67
CA ASN A 71 -3.71 12.89 1.29
C ASN A 71 -4.77 12.08 0.49
N VAL A 72 -5.86 11.71 1.16
CA VAL A 72 -6.97 10.95 0.55
C VAL A 72 -7.66 11.78 -0.53
N GLY A 73 -8.14 11.10 -1.58
CA GLY A 73 -8.86 11.75 -2.66
C GLY A 73 -10.13 12.44 -2.18
N ASP A 74 -10.28 13.72 -2.51
CA ASP A 74 -11.46 14.53 -2.23
C ASP A 74 -12.32 14.68 -3.50
N LYS A 75 -13.63 14.41 -3.39
CA LYS A 75 -14.58 14.48 -4.52
C LYS A 75 -15.05 15.90 -4.87
N LEU A 76 -14.70 16.91 -4.05
CA LEU A 76 -15.16 18.30 -4.22
C LEU A 76 -14.00 19.27 -4.47
N ALA A 77 -14.32 20.55 -4.65
CA ALA A 77 -13.36 21.63 -4.95
C ALA A 77 -12.96 22.51 -3.75
N SER A 78 -13.77 22.54 -2.68
CA SER A 78 -13.50 23.34 -1.46
C SER A 78 -12.47 22.67 -0.55
N ASN A 79 -11.91 23.36 0.45
CA ASN A 79 -11.06 22.68 1.46
C ASN A 79 -11.96 22.05 2.56
N PRO A 80 -11.85 20.73 2.87
CA PRO A 80 -12.62 20.10 3.96
C PRO A 80 -11.99 20.26 5.35
N GLY A 81 -10.76 20.74 5.45
CA GLY A 81 -9.94 20.68 6.66
C GLY A 81 -9.21 19.34 6.83
N ASP A 82 -8.61 19.14 8.00
CA ASP A 82 -7.73 17.99 8.27
C ASP A 82 -8.49 16.68 8.56
N ASN A 83 -9.77 16.79 8.94
CA ASN A 83 -10.74 15.70 8.95
C ASN A 83 -11.58 15.79 7.66
N ILE A 84 -11.89 14.66 7.03
CA ILE A 84 -12.67 14.61 5.78
C ILE A 84 -13.69 13.47 5.85
N GLN A 85 -14.97 13.82 5.87
CA GLN A 85 -16.09 12.87 5.99
C GLN A 85 -16.01 11.80 4.87
N GLU A 86 -16.31 10.55 5.18
CA GLU A 86 -16.05 9.42 4.26
C GLU A 86 -16.91 9.53 3.00
N PHE A 87 -18.14 10.05 3.11
CA PHE A 87 -19.01 10.31 1.96
C PHE A 87 -18.46 11.38 0.99
N ARG A 88 -17.45 12.16 1.41
CA ARG A 88 -16.75 13.17 0.60
C ARG A 88 -15.43 12.64 0.01
N GLN A 89 -14.88 11.56 0.56
CA GLN A 89 -13.71 10.92 -0.01
C GLN A 89 -14.08 10.23 -1.34
N LEU A 90 -13.16 10.20 -2.30
CA LEU A 90 -13.29 9.46 -3.54
C LEU A 90 -12.23 8.35 -3.62
N PRO A 91 -12.60 7.09 -3.30
CA PRO A 91 -11.79 5.93 -3.65
C PRO A 91 -11.50 5.88 -5.15
N GLN A 92 -10.29 5.45 -5.51
CA GLN A 92 -9.96 5.16 -6.91
C GLN A 92 -10.70 3.88 -7.33
N GLU A 93 -11.43 3.93 -8.44
CA GLU A 93 -12.21 2.80 -8.96
C GLU A 93 -11.49 2.07 -10.09
N PHE A 94 -11.34 0.75 -9.93
CA PHE A 94 -10.76 -0.15 -10.92
C PHE A 94 -11.77 -1.23 -11.29
N TYR A 95 -11.89 -1.60 -12.57
CA TYR A 95 -12.62 -2.81 -12.94
C TYR A 95 -11.86 -4.07 -12.49
N MET A 96 -12.59 -5.09 -12.05
CA MET A 96 -12.06 -6.45 -11.91
C MET A 96 -11.60 -6.98 -13.27
N SER A 97 -10.71 -7.97 -13.32
CA SER A 97 -10.66 -8.84 -14.50
C SER A 97 -11.96 -9.64 -14.62
N GLY A 98 -12.29 -10.05 -15.84
CA GLY A 98 -13.19 -11.18 -16.04
C GLY A 98 -12.54 -12.47 -15.52
N CYS A 99 -13.34 -13.50 -15.33
CA CYS A 99 -12.87 -14.80 -14.88
C CYS A 99 -12.32 -15.67 -16.04
N ASP A 100 -12.50 -15.23 -17.29
CA ASP A 100 -11.74 -15.71 -18.46
C ASP A 100 -10.37 -15.02 -18.50
N ALA A 101 -9.30 -15.78 -18.71
CA ALA A 101 -7.92 -15.28 -18.71
C ALA A 101 -7.61 -14.24 -19.81
N LYS A 102 -8.39 -14.20 -20.89
CA LYS A 102 -8.31 -13.16 -21.95
C LYS A 102 -8.92 -11.83 -21.48
N ALA A 103 -9.93 -11.86 -20.63
CA ALA A 103 -10.72 -10.70 -20.19
C ALA A 103 -10.04 -9.92 -19.04
N LYS A 104 -8.72 -9.73 -19.09
CA LYS A 104 -7.95 -9.10 -18.00
C LYS A 104 -8.23 -7.60 -17.83
N THR A 105 -8.09 -7.13 -16.59
CA THR A 105 -7.91 -5.71 -16.25
C THR A 105 -6.52 -5.50 -15.65
N GLU A 106 -5.77 -4.56 -16.21
CA GLU A 106 -4.37 -4.30 -15.87
C GLU A 106 -4.18 -2.90 -15.28
N VAL A 107 -3.59 -2.84 -14.09
CA VAL A 107 -3.28 -1.62 -13.33
C VAL A 107 -1.79 -1.62 -13.03
N GLU A 108 -1.06 -0.62 -13.51
CA GLU A 108 0.38 -0.51 -13.26
C GLU A 108 0.64 0.10 -11.87
N ILE A 109 0.92 -0.74 -10.88
CA ILE A 109 1.30 -0.31 -9.54
C ILE A 109 2.71 0.27 -9.61
N MET A 110 2.91 1.49 -9.11
CA MET A 110 4.21 2.19 -9.13
C MET A 110 4.65 2.57 -7.71
N TRP A 111 5.95 2.43 -7.42
CA TRP A 111 6.57 2.82 -6.15
C TRP A 111 7.99 3.39 -6.34
N THR A 112 8.56 3.89 -5.25
CA THR A 112 10.00 4.17 -5.09
C THR A 112 10.54 3.47 -3.84
N ASN A 113 11.81 3.07 -3.84
CA ASN A 113 12.47 2.44 -2.70
C ASN A 113 13.91 2.94 -2.57
N GLN A 114 14.40 3.06 -1.34
CA GLN A 114 15.67 3.76 -1.05
C GLN A 114 16.89 2.84 -1.00
N HIS A 115 16.79 1.64 -0.42
CA HIS A 115 17.96 0.81 -0.06
C HIS A 115 18.48 -0.10 -1.18
N GLY A 116 18.14 0.21 -2.44
CA GLY A 116 18.52 -0.60 -3.59
C GLY A 116 17.77 -1.93 -3.70
N THR A 117 17.65 -2.49 -4.91
CA THR A 117 17.03 -3.82 -5.11
C THR A 117 17.31 -4.36 -6.50
N GLY A 118 16.97 -5.63 -6.74
CA GLY A 118 17.06 -6.31 -8.04
C GLY A 118 18.48 -6.78 -8.43
N PRO A 119 18.59 -7.70 -9.40
CA PRO A 119 19.80 -8.49 -9.66
C PRO A 119 20.89 -7.76 -10.47
N LYS A 120 20.63 -6.55 -10.98
CA LYS A 120 21.58 -5.79 -11.81
C LYS A 120 22.49 -4.84 -11.00
N THR A 121 22.25 -4.68 -9.69
CA THR A 121 23.00 -3.74 -8.84
C THR A 121 24.26 -4.39 -8.24
N GLY A 122 25.18 -3.55 -7.74
CA GLY A 122 26.29 -3.97 -6.89
C GLY A 122 25.98 -3.90 -5.40
N ASP A 123 24.71 -3.77 -5.02
CA ASP A 123 24.31 -3.52 -3.62
C ASP A 123 24.40 -4.81 -2.78
N ILE A 124 25.04 -4.74 -1.61
CA ILE A 124 25.35 -5.90 -0.75
C ILE A 124 24.15 -6.26 0.17
N VAL A 125 22.92 -6.01 -0.28
CA VAL A 125 21.69 -6.09 0.51
C VAL A 125 20.68 -7.01 -0.19
N GLU A 126 20.38 -8.14 0.43
CA GLU A 126 19.28 -9.00 -0.02
C GLU A 126 17.96 -8.29 0.27
N SER A 127 17.07 -8.24 -0.74
CA SER A 127 15.84 -7.47 -0.65
C SER A 127 14.66 -8.09 -1.38
N GLN A 128 13.47 -7.79 -0.87
CA GLN A 128 12.19 -8.21 -1.44
C GLN A 128 11.20 -7.05 -1.46
N ALA A 129 10.64 -6.75 -2.63
CA ALA A 129 9.44 -5.93 -2.77
C ALA A 129 8.23 -6.86 -2.98
N ILE A 130 7.32 -6.89 -2.01
CA ILE A 130 6.16 -7.80 -2.00
C ILE A 130 4.89 -6.96 -2.13
N LEU A 131 4.12 -7.24 -3.18
CA LEU A 131 2.83 -6.62 -3.42
C LEU A 131 1.71 -7.52 -2.88
N GLN A 132 0.79 -6.93 -2.14
CA GLN A 132 -0.30 -7.60 -1.44
C GLN A 132 -1.59 -6.77 -1.48
N TYR A 133 -2.73 -7.41 -1.25
CA TYR A 133 -4.01 -6.73 -1.07
C TYR A 133 -4.90 -7.41 -0.05
N MET A 134 -5.91 -6.67 0.41
CA MET A 134 -7.01 -7.16 1.24
C MET A 134 -8.31 -6.52 0.73
N CYS A 135 -9.36 -7.32 0.61
CA CYS A 135 -10.68 -6.90 0.11
C CYS A 135 -11.80 -7.37 1.05
N GLN A 136 -12.95 -6.69 0.95
CA GLN A 136 -14.22 -7.14 1.50
C GLN A 136 -15.35 -6.85 0.49
N PRO A 137 -16.45 -7.63 0.48
CA PRO A 137 -17.65 -7.26 -0.27
C PRO A 137 -18.25 -5.95 0.23
N TYR A 138 -18.58 -5.06 -0.71
CA TYR A 138 -19.25 -3.78 -0.49
C TYR A 138 -20.25 -3.53 -1.63
N PRO A 139 -21.37 -4.31 -1.68
CA PRO A 139 -22.29 -4.35 -2.82
C PRO A 139 -22.81 -2.97 -3.26
N GLU A 140 -22.97 -2.07 -2.31
CA GLU A 140 -23.51 -0.73 -2.50
C GLU A 140 -22.57 0.17 -3.33
N GLY A 141 -21.26 -0.13 -3.31
CA GLY A 141 -20.18 0.60 -3.99
C GLY A 141 -19.90 2.02 -3.44
N LYS A 142 -20.92 2.68 -2.89
CA LYS A 142 -20.92 4.03 -2.33
C LYS A 142 -21.70 4.02 -1.01
N MET A 143 -21.52 5.07 -0.21
CA MET A 143 -22.39 5.32 0.95
C MET A 143 -23.76 5.83 0.46
N ALA A 144 -24.84 5.26 1.01
CA ALA A 144 -26.22 5.69 0.74
C ALA A 144 -26.59 6.95 1.56
N THR A 145 -26.11 7.04 2.80
CA THR A 145 -26.25 8.21 3.69
C THR A 145 -24.89 8.84 4.00
N ASN A 146 -24.89 9.99 4.68
CA ASN A 146 -23.66 10.61 5.21
C ASN A 146 -23.22 10.07 6.58
N ASP A 147 -23.96 9.11 7.17
CA ASP A 147 -23.74 8.60 8.51
C ASP A 147 -23.02 7.24 8.49
N VAL A 148 -21.70 7.24 8.70
CA VAL A 148 -20.86 6.03 8.82
C VAL A 148 -21.36 5.02 9.85
N ASN A 149 -22.23 5.41 10.79
CA ASN A 149 -22.80 4.49 11.76
C ASN A 149 -23.89 3.59 11.18
N ARG A 150 -24.58 4.04 10.13
CA ARG A 150 -25.56 3.26 9.35
C ARG A 150 -24.86 2.41 8.29
N GLU A 151 -23.98 3.04 7.50
CA GLU A 151 -23.33 2.42 6.35
C GLU A 151 -22.38 1.27 6.71
N PHE A 152 -21.58 1.43 7.77
CA PHE A 152 -20.45 0.54 8.02
C PHE A 152 -20.69 -0.46 9.16
N LYS A 153 -20.25 -1.71 8.94
CA LYS A 153 -20.05 -2.72 9.99
C LYS A 153 -18.78 -2.34 10.79
N TYR A 154 -18.56 -2.94 11.96
CA TYR A 154 -17.38 -2.58 12.76
C TYR A 154 -16.06 -3.00 12.11
N HIS A 155 -16.03 -4.15 11.44
CA HIS A 155 -14.87 -4.65 10.68
C HIS A 155 -14.68 -4.02 9.29
N THR A 156 -15.53 -3.09 8.84
CA THR A 156 -15.43 -2.53 7.47
C THR A 156 -14.09 -1.82 7.23
N ILE A 157 -13.34 -2.24 6.21
CA ILE A 157 -12.13 -1.57 5.72
C ILE A 157 -12.47 -0.13 5.30
N ARG A 158 -11.79 0.87 5.86
CA ARG A 158 -12.07 2.30 5.66
C ARG A 158 -10.84 3.19 5.91
N ASN A 159 -10.77 4.32 5.22
CA ASN A 159 -9.77 5.36 5.52
C ASN A 159 -10.11 6.07 6.84
N GLY A 160 -11.40 6.22 7.16
CA GLY A 160 -11.90 6.95 8.33
C GLY A 160 -12.06 8.43 8.06
N GLN A 161 -12.91 9.08 8.86
CA GLN A 161 -13.25 10.51 8.74
C GLN A 161 -12.30 11.42 9.52
N ASN A 162 -11.58 10.88 10.50
CA ASN A 162 -10.67 11.64 11.36
C ASN A 162 -9.28 11.01 11.54
N LEU A 163 -8.36 11.81 12.09
CA LEU A 163 -6.95 11.47 12.28
C LEU A 163 -6.66 10.55 13.48
N ALA A 164 -7.64 10.21 14.33
CA ALA A 164 -7.40 9.43 15.55
C ALA A 164 -7.25 7.93 15.27
N THR A 165 -6.31 7.29 15.95
CA THR A 165 -6.14 5.83 15.95
C THR A 165 -7.36 5.13 16.59
N GLN A 166 -7.72 3.94 16.12
CA GLN A 166 -8.70 3.09 16.82
C GLN A 166 -8.26 2.80 18.26
N SER A 167 -9.20 2.71 19.19
CA SER A 167 -8.89 2.13 20.51
C SER A 167 -8.72 0.61 20.40
N PHE A 168 -8.16 -0.02 21.43
CA PHE A 168 -8.18 -1.48 21.59
C PHE A 168 -8.40 -1.80 23.07
N SER A 169 -9.11 -2.89 23.36
CA SER A 169 -9.32 -3.36 24.72
C SER A 169 -9.45 -4.89 24.70
N ASN A 170 -8.50 -5.58 25.32
CA ASN A 170 -8.37 -7.03 25.25
C ASN A 170 -9.58 -7.75 25.86
N ASN A 171 -10.06 -8.80 25.19
CA ASN A 171 -11.25 -9.62 25.52
C ASN A 171 -12.59 -8.87 25.55
N ASN A 172 -12.61 -7.56 25.31
CA ASN A 172 -13.85 -6.79 25.19
C ASN A 172 -14.48 -6.93 23.80
N ARG A 173 -15.80 -6.74 23.73
CA ARG A 173 -16.55 -6.75 22.47
C ARG A 173 -16.14 -5.58 21.56
N GLU A 174 -16.02 -5.86 20.27
CA GLU A 174 -15.54 -4.93 19.23
C GLU A 174 -16.27 -3.56 19.27
N ASN A 175 -17.60 -3.57 19.39
CA ASN A 175 -18.42 -2.35 19.42
C ASN A 175 -18.24 -1.45 20.65
N ALA A 176 -17.52 -1.90 21.69
CA ALA A 176 -17.22 -1.07 22.86
C ALA A 176 -16.06 -0.08 22.60
N TYR A 177 -15.16 -0.38 21.65
CA TYR A 177 -13.95 0.41 21.43
C TYR A 177 -13.67 0.80 19.96
N ILE A 178 -14.18 0.05 18.98
CA ILE A 178 -14.07 0.43 17.56
C ILE A 178 -15.06 1.54 17.23
N ARG A 179 -14.55 2.63 16.66
CA ARG A 179 -15.35 3.77 16.21
C ARG A 179 -15.40 3.79 14.69
N LYS A 180 -16.61 3.88 14.13
CA LYS A 180 -16.87 3.69 12.69
C LYS A 180 -16.36 4.85 11.81
N ASP A 181 -16.04 5.97 12.44
CA ASP A 181 -15.48 7.20 11.88
C ASP A 181 -13.94 7.26 11.91
N ARG A 182 -13.26 6.28 12.51
CA ARG A 182 -11.80 6.18 12.54
C ARG A 182 -11.30 5.19 11.49
N GLY A 183 -10.06 5.38 11.02
CA GLY A 183 -9.45 4.49 10.04
C GLY A 183 -9.37 3.04 10.53
N LEU A 184 -9.57 2.08 9.63
CA LEU A 184 -9.46 0.66 9.92
C LEU A 184 -9.08 -0.08 8.64
N HIS A 185 -7.86 -0.60 8.55
CA HIS A 185 -7.48 -1.48 7.45
C HIS A 185 -7.66 -2.94 7.88
N GLU A 186 -6.99 -3.36 8.96
CA GLU A 186 -7.08 -4.73 9.49
C GLU A 186 -8.16 -4.84 10.59
N PRO A 187 -9.02 -5.88 10.60
CA PRO A 187 -10.12 -6.00 11.57
C PRO A 187 -9.68 -6.11 13.03
N ALA A 188 -10.52 -5.65 13.96
CA ALA A 188 -10.22 -5.72 15.40
C ALA A 188 -10.09 -7.16 15.92
N ASN A 189 -10.91 -8.08 15.42
CA ASN A 189 -10.88 -9.48 15.84
C ASN A 189 -9.61 -10.23 15.38
N TYR A 190 -8.95 -9.77 14.32
CA TYR A 190 -7.61 -10.23 13.93
C TYR A 190 -6.58 -9.82 14.99
N TYR A 191 -6.44 -8.52 15.28
CA TYR A 191 -5.53 -8.04 16.33
C TYR A 191 -5.83 -8.69 17.69
N GLN A 192 -7.10 -8.89 18.04
CA GLN A 192 -7.55 -9.57 19.26
C GLN A 192 -7.12 -11.06 19.30
N ALA A 193 -7.18 -11.79 18.18
CA ALA A 193 -6.67 -13.16 18.11
C ALA A 193 -5.16 -13.21 18.32
N TYR A 194 -4.42 -12.24 17.76
CA TYR A 194 -2.98 -12.14 17.92
C TYR A 194 -2.56 -11.66 19.31
N PHE A 195 -3.37 -10.83 19.99
CA PHE A 195 -3.16 -10.46 21.40
C PHE A 195 -3.44 -11.63 22.38
N ARG A 196 -4.10 -12.70 21.93
CA ARG A 196 -4.36 -13.91 22.73
C ARG A 196 -3.32 -15.03 22.52
N ARG A 197 -2.46 -14.94 21.50
CA ARG A 197 -1.46 -15.96 21.17
C ARG A 197 -0.04 -15.53 21.51
N GLU A 198 0.85 -16.51 21.72
CA GLU A 198 2.27 -16.23 21.89
C GLU A 198 2.94 -15.90 20.54
N ARG A 199 4.03 -15.12 20.57
CA ARG A 199 4.91 -14.91 19.41
C ARG A 199 5.64 -16.21 19.08
N ASN A 200 6.02 -16.39 17.81
CA ASN A 200 6.97 -17.43 17.47
C ASN A 200 8.35 -17.08 18.04
N LYS A 201 8.71 -17.77 19.12
CA LYS A 201 9.99 -17.61 19.84
C LYS A 201 11.19 -18.09 19.03
N GLY A 202 10.97 -18.84 17.94
CA GLY A 202 11.99 -19.22 16.96
C GLY A 202 12.38 -18.10 15.98
N LEU A 203 11.67 -16.96 15.95
CA LEU A 203 12.02 -15.86 15.05
C LEU A 203 13.18 -15.01 15.60
N PHE A 204 14.18 -14.75 14.73
CA PHE A 204 15.37 -13.95 15.05
C PHE A 204 15.05 -12.56 15.59
N THR A 205 15.72 -12.20 16.67
CA THR A 205 15.64 -10.91 17.39
C THR A 205 17.00 -10.25 17.60
N ALA A 206 18.11 -10.89 17.22
CA ALA A 206 19.45 -10.50 17.67
C ALA A 206 19.46 -10.34 19.20
N ASP A 207 20.17 -9.33 19.70
CA ASP A 207 20.25 -8.93 21.10
C ASP A 207 19.09 -8.04 21.60
N GLN A 208 18.05 -7.81 20.80
CA GLN A 208 16.95 -6.91 21.18
C GLN A 208 16.10 -7.49 22.33
N GLN A 209 15.99 -6.72 23.42
CA GLN A 209 15.23 -7.11 24.61
C GLN A 209 13.72 -6.80 24.45
N LEU A 210 12.99 -7.75 23.88
CA LEU A 210 11.52 -7.70 23.74
C LEU A 210 10.84 -7.65 25.12
N LYS A 211 9.89 -6.72 25.30
CA LYS A 211 9.16 -6.51 26.56
C LYS A 211 7.99 -7.47 26.83
N GLY A 212 7.79 -8.49 26.00
CA GLY A 212 6.73 -9.47 26.22
C GLY A 212 6.72 -10.61 25.20
N VAL A 213 5.77 -11.53 25.39
CA VAL A 213 5.68 -12.81 24.65
C VAL A 213 4.58 -12.84 23.59
N LEU A 214 3.94 -11.71 23.27
CA LEU A 214 2.89 -11.60 22.25
C LEU A 214 3.46 -11.20 20.86
N PRO A 215 2.80 -11.53 19.73
CA PRO A 215 3.16 -11.12 18.36
C PRO A 215 3.24 -9.60 18.08
N ILE A 216 3.01 -8.75 19.09
CA ILE A 216 3.27 -7.31 19.00
C ILE A 216 4.71 -6.93 19.35
N TYR A 217 5.45 -7.83 20.01
CA TYR A 217 6.86 -7.65 20.37
C TYR A 217 7.75 -8.37 19.34
N THR A 218 8.56 -7.60 18.62
CA THR A 218 9.46 -8.08 17.55
C THR A 218 10.82 -7.37 17.63
N ARG A 219 11.78 -7.74 16.76
CA ARG A 219 13.08 -7.03 16.67
C ARG A 219 12.91 -5.54 16.33
N GLN A 220 11.91 -5.20 15.50
CA GLN A 220 11.65 -3.81 15.07
C GLN A 220 10.58 -3.10 15.93
N ASN A 221 9.89 -3.82 16.83
CA ASN A 221 8.96 -3.26 17.81
C ASN A 221 9.15 -3.90 19.21
N PRO A 222 10.32 -3.79 19.85
CA PRO A 222 10.61 -4.49 21.10
C PRO A 222 9.76 -4.00 22.29
N GLN A 223 9.18 -2.79 22.20
CA GLN A 223 8.31 -2.22 23.23
C GLN A 223 6.81 -2.56 23.03
N GLY A 224 6.42 -3.14 21.88
CA GLY A 224 5.01 -3.45 21.59
C GLY A 224 4.14 -2.23 21.29
N THR A 225 4.73 -1.15 20.74
CA THR A 225 4.03 0.09 20.38
C THR A 225 2.93 -0.20 19.37
N ARG A 226 1.67 0.10 19.72
CA ARG A 226 0.51 -0.18 18.85
C ARG A 226 0.33 0.88 17.78
N ARG A 227 0.16 0.43 16.54
CA ARG A 227 0.03 1.24 15.33
C ARG A 227 -1.19 0.74 14.56
N GLY A 228 -2.28 1.50 14.59
CA GLY A 228 -3.60 1.02 14.19
C GLY A 228 -4.01 -0.26 14.93
N LEU A 229 -4.29 -1.31 14.14
CA LEU A 229 -4.56 -2.69 14.59
C LEU A 229 -3.75 -3.70 13.74
N GLU A 230 -2.57 -3.28 13.27
CA GLU A 230 -1.61 -4.15 12.61
C GLU A 230 -0.99 -5.16 13.59
N VAL A 231 -0.57 -6.33 13.10
CA VAL A 231 0.23 -7.32 13.83
C VAL A 231 1.71 -7.19 13.41
N PRO A 232 2.60 -6.64 14.27
CA PRO A 232 4.01 -6.46 13.96
C PRO A 232 4.74 -7.73 13.51
N GLU A 233 4.44 -8.90 14.07
CA GLU A 233 5.06 -10.17 13.63
C GLU A 233 4.64 -10.56 12.20
N GLU A 234 3.42 -10.23 11.76
CA GLU A 234 2.99 -10.48 10.37
C GLU A 234 3.71 -9.54 9.40
N ARG A 235 3.96 -8.29 9.82
CA ARG A 235 4.74 -7.30 9.06
C ARG A 235 6.21 -7.69 8.97
N ASP A 236 6.86 -8.02 10.08
CA ASP A 236 8.32 -8.12 10.15
C ASP A 236 8.91 -9.40 9.53
N TYR A 237 8.13 -10.48 9.46
CA TYR A 237 8.64 -11.78 9.05
C TYR A 237 7.87 -12.32 7.83
N PHE A 238 8.59 -12.52 6.72
CA PHE A 238 8.04 -13.02 5.46
C PHE A 238 8.88 -14.19 4.89
N PRO A 239 8.26 -15.28 4.41
CA PRO A 239 6.81 -15.53 4.37
C PRO A 239 6.20 -15.74 5.76
N TYR A 240 4.99 -15.21 6.00
CA TYR A 240 4.41 -15.30 7.34
C TYR A 240 3.89 -16.70 7.66
N TRP A 241 4.17 -17.17 8.88
CA TRP A 241 3.87 -18.53 9.32
C TRP A 241 2.43 -18.71 9.83
N GLY A 242 1.82 -17.65 10.39
CA GLY A 242 0.42 -17.65 10.82
C GLY A 242 -0.56 -17.23 9.72
N PRO A 243 -1.88 -17.28 9.97
CA PRO A 243 -2.87 -16.74 9.05
C PRO A 243 -2.79 -15.20 8.94
N SER A 244 -2.76 -14.70 7.70
CA SER A 244 -2.80 -13.26 7.39
C SER A 244 -4.08 -12.93 6.61
N PRO A 245 -4.67 -11.73 6.81
CA PRO A 245 -5.80 -11.27 5.99
C PRO A 245 -5.36 -10.83 4.57
N TRP A 246 -4.06 -10.62 4.37
CA TRP A 246 -3.46 -10.18 3.12
C TRP A 246 -3.29 -11.34 2.14
N LYS A 247 -3.50 -11.06 0.85
CA LYS A 247 -3.29 -11.95 -0.28
C LYS A 247 -2.07 -11.47 -1.06
N ASP A 248 -1.14 -12.36 -1.40
CA ASP A 248 0.05 -12.03 -2.18
C ASP A 248 -0.31 -11.83 -3.66
N ILE A 249 0.23 -10.79 -4.30
CA ILE A 249 0.12 -10.50 -5.74
C ILE A 249 1.41 -10.92 -6.45
N ALA A 250 2.54 -10.45 -5.93
CA ALA A 250 3.86 -10.67 -6.49
C ALA A 250 4.92 -10.60 -5.39
N ILE A 251 5.97 -11.40 -5.54
CA ILE A 251 7.15 -11.42 -4.67
C ILE A 251 8.35 -11.13 -5.56
N MET A 252 8.82 -9.89 -5.53
CA MET A 252 9.90 -9.40 -6.39
C MET A 252 11.21 -9.39 -5.60
N VAL A 253 12.22 -10.13 -6.06
CA VAL A 253 13.44 -10.43 -5.28
C VAL A 253 14.71 -9.81 -5.87
N SER A 254 15.75 -9.63 -5.03
CA SER A 254 17.09 -9.23 -5.46
C SER A 254 17.85 -10.32 -6.23
N ASP A 255 17.79 -11.57 -5.79
CA ASP A 255 18.78 -12.59 -6.12
C ASP A 255 18.18 -13.99 -6.32
N LYS A 256 18.98 -14.89 -6.89
CA LYS A 256 18.58 -16.25 -7.26
C LYS A 256 18.29 -17.18 -6.06
N LYS A 257 19.04 -17.08 -4.94
CA LYS A 257 18.80 -17.91 -3.74
C LYS A 257 17.43 -17.57 -3.15
N THR A 258 17.12 -16.28 -3.08
CA THR A 258 15.81 -15.78 -2.63
C THR A 258 14.72 -16.13 -3.65
N GLU A 259 14.99 -16.08 -4.95
CA GLU A 259 14.04 -16.49 -6.00
C GLU A 259 13.64 -17.97 -5.86
N GLU A 260 14.62 -18.87 -5.73
CA GLU A 260 14.40 -20.31 -5.57
C GLU A 260 13.64 -20.64 -4.27
N LEU A 261 13.99 -19.96 -3.17
CA LEU A 261 13.30 -20.10 -1.88
C LEU A 261 11.83 -19.64 -1.97
N MET A 262 11.56 -18.51 -2.62
CA MET A 262 10.19 -17.99 -2.79
C MET A 262 9.38 -18.83 -3.78
N LYS A 263 9.98 -19.32 -4.88
CA LYS A 263 9.36 -20.30 -5.79
C LYS A 263 8.99 -21.59 -5.06
N LYS A 264 9.86 -22.11 -4.18
CA LYS A 264 9.56 -23.29 -3.34
C LYS A 264 8.42 -23.02 -2.35
N TYR A 265 8.35 -21.82 -1.77
CA TYR A 265 7.26 -21.42 -0.87
C TYR A 265 5.89 -21.37 -1.58
N VAL A 266 5.79 -20.68 -2.72
CA VAL A 266 4.49 -20.45 -3.39
C VAL A 266 3.97 -21.70 -4.11
N ASN A 267 4.86 -22.58 -4.55
CA ASN A 267 4.50 -23.85 -5.20
C ASN A 267 4.31 -25.01 -4.20
N SER A 268 4.37 -24.74 -2.88
CA SER A 268 4.07 -25.74 -1.86
C SER A 268 2.61 -26.22 -1.96
N PRO A 269 2.32 -27.53 -1.82
CA PRO A 269 0.95 -28.04 -1.67
C PRO A 269 0.19 -27.41 -0.49
N GLU A 270 0.92 -26.87 0.50
CA GLU A 270 0.38 -26.15 1.65
C GLU A 270 0.39 -24.61 1.48
N TYR A 271 0.64 -24.06 0.29
CA TYR A 271 0.58 -22.61 0.08
C TYR A 271 -0.81 -22.07 0.44
N GLY A 272 -0.84 -21.09 1.35
CA GLY A 272 -2.07 -20.52 1.91
C GLY A 272 -2.84 -21.44 2.87
N GLN A 273 -2.28 -22.58 3.28
CA GLN A 273 -2.79 -23.37 4.39
C GLN A 273 -2.05 -22.92 5.67
N LYS A 274 -2.78 -22.50 6.70
CA LYS A 274 -2.22 -21.94 7.94
C LYS A 274 -3.01 -22.43 9.14
N TYR A 275 -2.39 -22.48 10.32
CA TYR A 275 -2.97 -23.11 11.50
C TYR A 275 -3.05 -22.15 12.70
N MET A 276 -4.07 -22.35 13.56
CA MET A 276 -4.16 -21.74 14.89
C MET A 276 -4.76 -22.72 15.89
N CYS A 277 -4.39 -22.59 17.16
CA CYS A 277 -5.07 -23.31 18.24
C CYS A 277 -6.43 -22.64 18.55
N ILE A 278 -7.53 -23.39 18.42
CA ILE A 278 -8.88 -22.95 18.77
C ILE A 278 -9.35 -23.74 20.01
N MET A 279 -9.83 -23.03 21.02
CA MET A 279 -10.32 -23.64 22.27
C MET A 279 -11.71 -23.13 22.63
N PRO A 280 -12.57 -23.97 23.22
CA PRO A 280 -13.85 -23.52 23.77
C PRO A 280 -13.64 -22.71 25.05
N THR A 281 -14.49 -21.70 25.27
CA THR A 281 -14.40 -20.81 26.45
C THR A 281 -14.74 -21.49 27.78
N THR A 282 -15.25 -22.71 27.74
CA THR A 282 -15.57 -23.56 28.90
C THR A 282 -14.45 -24.53 29.25
N LEU A 283 -13.35 -24.54 28.50
CA LEU A 283 -12.19 -25.38 28.79
C LEU A 283 -11.48 -24.87 30.04
N LYS A 284 -11.14 -25.79 30.95
CA LYS A 284 -10.40 -25.46 32.18
C LYS A 284 -9.07 -24.77 31.80
N ASP A 285 -8.70 -23.76 32.57
CA ASP A 285 -7.45 -22.99 32.45
C ASP A 285 -7.25 -22.22 31.11
N ASN A 286 -8.22 -22.26 30.18
CA ASN A 286 -8.30 -21.38 29.01
C ASN A 286 -8.90 -20.02 29.41
N PRO A 287 -8.24 -18.87 29.14
CA PRO A 287 -8.83 -17.56 29.40
C PRO A 287 -10.12 -17.35 28.60
N ASN A 288 -11.18 -16.89 29.28
CA ASN A 288 -12.49 -16.55 28.69
C ASN A 288 -12.36 -15.90 27.32
N CYS A 289 -13.08 -16.40 26.32
CA CYS A 289 -13.08 -15.84 24.98
C CYS A 289 -13.65 -14.41 24.95
N PRO A 290 -13.28 -13.57 23.96
CA PRO A 290 -13.87 -12.25 23.84
C PRO A 290 -15.39 -12.31 23.64
N ARG A 291 -16.09 -11.26 24.05
CA ARG A 291 -17.55 -11.17 23.84
C ARG A 291 -17.89 -10.75 22.41
N ASP A 292 -19.01 -11.25 21.89
CA ASP A 292 -19.57 -10.79 20.62
C ASP A 292 -20.20 -9.39 20.75
N ASN A 293 -20.62 -8.81 19.63
CA ASN A 293 -21.25 -7.48 19.60
C ASN A 293 -22.64 -7.45 20.28
N SER A 294 -23.27 -8.60 20.52
CA SER A 294 -24.48 -8.79 21.33
C SER A 294 -24.16 -9.06 22.82
N ASN A 295 -22.90 -8.92 23.22
CA ASN A 295 -22.36 -9.14 24.57
C ASN A 295 -22.33 -10.60 25.06
N ASN A 296 -22.62 -11.59 24.21
CA ASN A 296 -22.50 -13.01 24.58
C ASN A 296 -21.02 -13.42 24.68
N LEU A 297 -20.71 -14.37 25.55
CA LEU A 297 -19.38 -14.97 25.60
C LEU A 297 -19.20 -15.90 24.39
N ALA A 298 -18.18 -15.68 23.55
CA ALA A 298 -18.00 -16.50 22.35
C ALA A 298 -17.66 -17.94 22.73
N LYS A 299 -18.38 -18.92 22.16
CA LYS A 299 -18.24 -20.35 22.51
C LYS A 299 -16.81 -20.88 22.33
N GLN A 300 -16.09 -20.38 21.32
CA GLN A 300 -14.72 -20.77 20.98
C GLN A 300 -13.96 -19.58 20.37
N CYS A 301 -12.64 -19.57 20.52
CA CYS A 301 -11.76 -18.53 20.00
C CYS A 301 -10.30 -19.01 19.91
N VAL A 302 -9.42 -18.17 19.36
CA VAL A 302 -7.97 -18.40 19.36
C VAL A 302 -7.40 -18.44 20.80
N ALA A 303 -6.56 -19.45 21.04
CA ALA A 303 -5.87 -19.68 22.30
C ALA A 303 -4.36 -19.39 22.19
N LYS A 304 -3.62 -19.56 23.30
CA LYS A 304 -2.23 -19.10 23.39
C LYS A 304 -1.23 -19.88 22.53
N TYR A 305 -1.55 -21.13 22.20
CA TYR A 305 -0.63 -22.13 21.67
C TYR A 305 -0.35 -21.98 20.17
N ILE A 306 0.91 -22.22 19.80
CA ILE A 306 1.45 -22.01 18.45
C ILE A 306 1.99 -23.28 17.77
N THR A 307 1.81 -24.44 18.41
CA THR A 307 2.11 -25.77 17.86
C THR A 307 0.93 -26.71 18.11
N GLU A 308 0.84 -27.76 17.30
CA GLU A 308 -0.16 -28.83 17.37
C GLU A 308 -0.12 -29.53 18.74
N ASP A 309 1.02 -30.17 19.07
CA ASP A 309 1.37 -30.71 20.38
C ASP A 309 0.84 -29.90 21.57
N ALA A 310 1.16 -28.61 21.63
CA ALA A 310 0.86 -27.78 22.79
C ALA A 310 -0.61 -27.33 22.81
N CYS A 311 -1.28 -27.30 21.66
CA CYS A 311 -2.71 -27.08 21.57
C CYS A 311 -3.48 -28.33 22.07
N GLU A 312 -3.13 -29.50 21.56
CA GLU A 312 -3.85 -30.76 21.85
C GLU A 312 -3.62 -31.22 23.29
N LYS A 313 -2.38 -31.18 23.80
CA LYS A 313 -2.06 -31.48 25.22
C LYS A 313 -2.77 -30.55 26.20
N ALA A 314 -3.23 -29.38 25.74
CA ALA A 314 -4.00 -28.44 26.51
C ALA A 314 -5.53 -28.49 26.22
N GLY A 315 -6.02 -29.48 25.47
CA GLY A 315 -7.45 -29.69 25.18
C GLY A 315 -8.03 -28.82 24.06
N GLY A 316 -7.19 -28.20 23.23
CA GLY A 316 -7.59 -27.39 22.09
C GLY A 316 -7.56 -28.15 20.76
N LYS A 317 -8.25 -27.60 19.76
CA LYS A 317 -8.21 -28.10 18.38
C LYS A 317 -7.19 -27.32 17.57
N TRP A 318 -6.12 -27.99 17.12
CA TRP A 318 -5.24 -27.42 16.10
C TRP A 318 -6.02 -27.32 14.78
N THR A 319 -6.31 -26.08 14.37
CA THR A 319 -7.31 -25.82 13.33
C THR A 319 -6.63 -25.31 12.07
N LYS A 320 -6.78 -26.06 10.97
CA LYS A 320 -6.30 -25.73 9.63
C LYS A 320 -7.27 -24.78 8.93
N PHE A 321 -6.75 -23.67 8.41
CA PHE A 321 -7.49 -22.64 7.68
C PHE A 321 -6.93 -22.47 6.26
N ILE A 322 -7.81 -22.16 5.31
CA ILE A 322 -7.45 -21.68 3.96
C ILE A 322 -7.39 -20.15 4.01
N THR A 323 -6.23 -19.56 3.75
CA THR A 323 -5.98 -18.10 3.80
C THR A 323 -5.85 -17.48 2.41
N ASN A 324 -5.47 -18.24 1.39
CA ASN A 324 -5.23 -17.76 0.01
C ASN A 324 -6.48 -17.81 -0.89
N TYR A 325 -7.70 -17.76 -0.37
CA TYR A 325 -8.92 -17.73 -1.20
C TYR A 325 -9.32 -16.31 -1.64
N ILE A 326 -9.95 -16.18 -2.82
CA ILE A 326 -10.61 -14.96 -3.31
C ILE A 326 -11.93 -14.75 -2.58
N GLU A 327 -12.85 -15.71 -2.72
CA GLU A 327 -14.20 -15.65 -2.17
C GLU A 327 -14.72 -17.03 -1.77
N LYS A 328 -15.86 -17.03 -1.07
CA LYS A 328 -16.55 -18.22 -0.59
C LYS A 328 -17.74 -18.47 -1.53
N THR A 329 -17.92 -19.69 -2.02
CA THR A 329 -19.02 -20.03 -2.96
C THR A 329 -20.42 -19.81 -2.36
N SER A 330 -20.49 -19.64 -1.03
CA SER A 330 -21.72 -19.39 -0.28
C SER A 330 -22.79 -20.48 -0.45
N GLY A 331 -22.39 -21.68 -0.90
CA GLY A 331 -23.26 -22.81 -1.20
C GLY A 331 -23.93 -22.77 -2.58
N VAL A 332 -23.62 -21.78 -3.42
CA VAL A 332 -24.23 -21.64 -4.75
C VAL A 332 -23.59 -22.63 -5.72
N LEU A 333 -24.35 -23.65 -6.15
CA LEU A 333 -23.88 -24.76 -6.99
C LEU A 333 -23.18 -24.31 -8.28
N SER A 334 -23.61 -23.20 -8.90
CA SER A 334 -22.96 -22.64 -10.09
C SER A 334 -21.53 -22.12 -9.86
N THR A 335 -21.06 -22.03 -8.61
CA THR A 335 -19.66 -21.71 -8.26
C THR A 335 -18.89 -22.88 -7.65
N CYS A 336 -19.50 -24.07 -7.57
CA CYS A 336 -18.85 -25.29 -7.06
C CYS A 336 -18.00 -26.01 -8.13
N HIS A 337 -17.25 -25.26 -8.94
CA HIS A 337 -16.27 -25.77 -9.92
C HIS A 337 -15.08 -24.80 -10.05
N ASN A 338 -14.03 -25.20 -10.80
CA ASN A 338 -12.91 -24.29 -11.10
C ASN A 338 -13.36 -23.18 -12.05
N ILE A 339 -12.96 -21.94 -11.79
CA ILE A 339 -13.38 -20.77 -12.58
C ILE A 339 -12.14 -20.04 -13.11
N GLY A 340 -11.83 -20.25 -14.39
CA GLY A 340 -10.59 -19.79 -15.00
C GLY A 340 -9.36 -20.35 -14.27
N ASP A 341 -8.42 -19.47 -13.93
CA ASP A 341 -7.23 -19.82 -13.13
C ASP A 341 -7.55 -20.16 -11.66
N MET A 342 -8.77 -19.86 -11.16
CA MET A 342 -9.14 -20.08 -9.76
C MET A 342 -9.58 -21.53 -9.53
N LYS A 343 -8.82 -22.23 -8.68
CA LYS A 343 -9.11 -23.62 -8.30
C LYS A 343 -10.10 -23.68 -7.15
N LEU A 344 -11.10 -24.55 -7.25
CA LEU A 344 -12.00 -24.86 -6.14
C LEU A 344 -11.25 -25.63 -5.05
N SER A 345 -11.50 -25.29 -3.79
CA SER A 345 -11.04 -26.04 -2.63
C SER A 345 -12.12 -26.13 -1.57
N ARG A 346 -12.01 -27.10 -0.67
CA ARG A 346 -12.91 -27.29 0.48
C ARG A 346 -12.10 -27.28 1.77
N GLY A 347 -12.56 -26.51 2.75
CA GLY A 347 -11.95 -26.43 4.08
C GLY A 347 -12.54 -25.28 4.88
N LEU A 348 -11.91 -24.91 5.99
CA LEU A 348 -12.34 -23.75 6.78
C LEU A 348 -11.72 -22.46 6.20
N PRO A 349 -12.49 -21.53 5.61
CA PRO A 349 -11.95 -20.25 5.20
C PRO A 349 -11.51 -19.43 6.41
N TYR A 350 -10.35 -18.77 6.29
CA TYR A 350 -9.86 -17.81 7.27
C TYR A 350 -10.64 -16.49 7.18
N GLU A 351 -11.37 -16.15 8.24
CA GLU A 351 -12.21 -14.95 8.32
C GLU A 351 -11.69 -14.02 9.43
N PRO A 352 -10.80 -13.06 9.12
CA PRO A 352 -10.07 -12.25 10.11
C PRO A 352 -10.98 -11.38 10.99
N HIS A 353 -12.22 -11.14 10.58
CA HIS A 353 -13.22 -10.39 11.34
C HIS A 353 -14.00 -11.25 12.36
N LYS A 354 -13.76 -12.56 12.46
CA LYS A 354 -14.47 -13.50 13.34
C LYS A 354 -13.67 -13.81 14.60
N LEU A 355 -14.34 -14.03 15.74
CA LEU A 355 -13.67 -14.40 17.01
C LEU A 355 -13.06 -15.82 16.97
N SER A 356 -13.66 -16.70 16.17
CA SER A 356 -13.15 -18.02 15.80
C SER A 356 -12.06 -17.98 14.70
N GLN A 357 -11.82 -16.80 14.11
CA GLN A 357 -10.94 -16.55 12.95
C GLN A 357 -11.27 -17.37 11.68
N GLY A 358 -12.43 -18.00 11.60
CA GLY A 358 -12.93 -18.66 10.39
C GLY A 358 -14.46 -18.61 10.28
N ALA A 359 -15.05 -19.44 9.42
CA ALA A 359 -16.50 -19.56 9.26
C ALA A 359 -17.19 -20.28 10.45
N ASP A 360 -16.85 -19.89 11.68
CA ASP A 360 -17.39 -20.38 12.95
C ASP A 360 -17.39 -21.92 13.09
N GLY A 361 -16.36 -22.56 12.52
CA GLY A 361 -16.13 -24.00 12.57
C GLY A 361 -16.70 -24.80 11.39
N LYS A 362 -17.34 -24.15 10.41
CA LYS A 362 -17.94 -24.83 9.24
C LYS A 362 -16.98 -24.83 8.04
N GLU A 363 -16.75 -26.02 7.47
CA GLU A 363 -16.13 -26.12 6.14
C GLU A 363 -17.02 -25.48 5.07
N GLN A 364 -16.39 -24.88 4.07
CA GLN A 364 -17.03 -24.29 2.91
C GLN A 364 -16.21 -24.58 1.65
N PHE A 365 -16.86 -24.49 0.49
CA PHE A 365 -16.15 -24.41 -0.78
C PHE A 365 -15.69 -22.97 -1.02
N VAL A 366 -14.47 -22.81 -1.51
CA VAL A 366 -13.80 -21.53 -1.75
C VAL A 366 -13.08 -21.56 -3.09
N LEU A 367 -12.99 -20.40 -3.75
CA LEU A 367 -12.16 -20.22 -4.94
C LEU A 367 -10.78 -19.74 -4.50
N LEU A 368 -9.75 -20.54 -4.74
CA LEU A 368 -8.36 -20.18 -4.43
C LEU A 368 -7.89 -19.04 -5.34
N HIS A 369 -7.19 -18.07 -4.75
CA HIS A 369 -6.42 -17.10 -5.51
C HIS A 369 -5.27 -17.82 -6.22
N LYS A 370 -4.92 -17.32 -7.41
CA LYS A 370 -3.68 -17.67 -8.10
C LYS A 370 -2.50 -17.47 -7.13
N THR A 371 -1.51 -18.35 -7.19
CA THR A 371 -0.20 -18.11 -6.55
C THR A 371 0.41 -16.80 -7.05
N PRO A 372 1.11 -16.03 -6.19
CA PRO A 372 1.73 -14.78 -6.59
C PRO A 372 2.88 -15.03 -7.57
N ASP A 373 3.11 -14.07 -8.45
CA ASP A 373 4.23 -14.13 -9.39
C ASP A 373 5.56 -13.88 -8.66
N VAL A 374 6.48 -14.85 -8.73
CA VAL A 374 7.84 -14.75 -8.15
C VAL A 374 8.83 -14.42 -9.26
N ILE A 375 9.37 -13.21 -9.21
CA ILE A 375 10.20 -12.60 -10.27
C ILE A 375 11.34 -11.77 -9.66
N TYR A 376 12.28 -11.32 -10.48
CA TYR A 376 13.27 -10.32 -10.07
C TYR A 376 12.65 -8.92 -9.95
N ALA A 377 13.11 -8.15 -8.96
CA ALA A 377 12.71 -6.76 -8.79
C ALA A 377 13.33 -5.83 -9.85
N PRO A 378 12.62 -4.76 -10.28
CA PRO A 378 13.19 -3.70 -11.10
C PRO A 378 14.42 -3.13 -10.39
N SER A 379 15.59 -3.16 -11.03
CA SER A 379 16.85 -2.92 -10.32
C SER A 379 17.06 -1.44 -10.04
N THR A 380 17.12 -1.04 -8.76
CA THR A 380 17.31 0.36 -8.31
C THR A 380 18.58 0.48 -7.48
N VAL A 381 19.32 1.57 -7.59
CA VAL A 381 20.56 1.80 -6.80
C VAL A 381 20.26 2.60 -5.54
N VAL A 382 20.97 2.32 -4.43
CA VAL A 382 20.79 2.97 -3.12
C VAL A 382 20.72 4.51 -3.23
N ASN A 383 19.70 5.13 -2.64
CA ASN A 383 19.42 6.58 -2.60
C ASN A 383 19.13 7.29 -3.94
N HIS A 384 18.96 6.59 -5.08
CA HIS A 384 18.81 7.22 -6.41
C HIS A 384 17.38 7.70 -6.74
N ASN A 385 16.68 8.34 -5.78
CA ASN A 385 15.30 8.84 -5.90
C ASN A 385 14.27 7.81 -6.43
N GLY A 386 14.57 6.51 -6.27
CA GLY A 386 13.75 5.39 -6.74
C GLY A 386 13.61 5.27 -8.26
N LEU A 387 14.52 5.86 -9.03
CA LEU A 387 14.73 5.46 -10.42
C LEU A 387 15.44 4.09 -10.47
N ASN A 388 15.02 3.25 -11.40
CA ASN A 388 15.66 2.01 -11.75
C ASN A 388 16.76 2.22 -12.82
N MET A 389 17.59 1.20 -13.03
CA MET A 389 18.71 1.20 -13.99
C MET A 389 18.28 1.30 -15.46
N GLU A 390 16.97 1.35 -15.76
CA GLU A 390 16.40 1.57 -17.09
C GLU A 390 15.86 3.00 -17.26
N GLY A 391 16.16 3.90 -16.30
CA GLY A 391 15.73 5.30 -16.30
C GLY A 391 14.24 5.51 -16.00
N LYS A 392 13.56 4.49 -15.48
CA LYS A 392 12.13 4.49 -15.17
C LYS A 392 11.92 4.34 -13.67
N PHE A 393 10.67 4.48 -13.22
CA PHE A 393 10.30 4.16 -11.85
C PHE A 393 10.02 2.66 -11.70
N SER A 394 10.15 2.14 -10.49
CA SER A 394 9.81 0.74 -10.21
C SER A 394 8.30 0.54 -10.27
N SER A 395 7.87 -0.41 -11.11
CA SER A 395 6.45 -0.70 -11.33
C SER A 395 6.17 -2.20 -11.52
N TYR A 396 4.89 -2.57 -11.39
CA TYR A 396 4.37 -3.91 -11.58
C TYR A 396 2.97 -3.86 -12.21
N LYS A 397 2.77 -4.64 -13.28
CA LYS A 397 1.48 -4.76 -13.98
C LYS A 397 0.54 -5.71 -13.25
N TRP A 398 -0.24 -5.17 -12.31
CA TRP A 398 -1.21 -5.95 -11.54
C TRP A 398 -2.42 -6.31 -12.40
N LYS A 399 -2.63 -7.62 -12.59
CA LYS A 399 -3.90 -8.17 -13.07
C LYS A 399 -4.90 -8.15 -11.92
N VAL A 400 -5.89 -7.26 -11.98
CA VAL A 400 -6.90 -7.11 -10.92
C VAL A 400 -7.71 -8.41 -10.81
N PRO A 401 -7.87 -9.03 -9.64
CA PRO A 401 -8.57 -10.31 -9.51
C PRO A 401 -10.05 -10.24 -9.95
N CYS A 402 -10.54 -11.33 -10.55
CA CYS A 402 -11.97 -11.57 -10.71
C CYS A 402 -12.59 -11.99 -9.37
N PHE A 403 -13.83 -11.58 -9.12
CA PHE A 403 -14.70 -12.13 -8.08
C PHE A 403 -15.96 -12.64 -8.79
N ALA A 404 -16.21 -13.94 -8.81
CA ALA A 404 -17.32 -14.56 -9.53
C ALA A 404 -18.68 -14.29 -8.85
N THR A 405 -18.69 -13.91 -7.57
CA THR A 405 -19.86 -13.26 -6.93
C THR A 405 -20.23 -11.91 -7.55
N ASN A 406 -19.39 -11.35 -8.45
CA ASN A 406 -19.67 -10.16 -9.25
C ASN A 406 -20.16 -8.97 -8.40
N THR A 407 -19.65 -8.88 -7.18
CA THR A 407 -20.03 -7.92 -6.15
C THR A 407 -18.88 -6.95 -5.94
N THR A 408 -19.14 -5.64 -6.01
CA THR A 408 -18.13 -4.59 -5.78
C THR A 408 -17.35 -4.84 -4.49
N GLN A 409 -16.03 -4.76 -4.55
CA GLN A 409 -15.15 -4.97 -3.39
C GLN A 409 -14.53 -3.64 -2.93
N ARG A 410 -14.43 -3.47 -1.62
CA ARG A 410 -13.73 -2.34 -0.98
C ARG A 410 -12.40 -2.85 -0.44
N CYS A 411 -11.29 -2.35 -0.98
CA CYS A 411 -9.96 -2.97 -0.83
C CYS A 411 -8.86 -1.98 -0.47
N VAL A 412 -7.73 -2.51 0.00
CA VAL A 412 -6.48 -1.78 0.21
C VAL A 412 -5.33 -2.59 -0.39
N LEU A 413 -4.42 -1.91 -1.09
CA LEU A 413 -3.13 -2.47 -1.52
C LEU A 413 -2.08 -2.22 -0.43
N ARG A 414 -1.13 -3.15 -0.28
CA ARG A 414 0.08 -3.02 0.55
C ARG A 414 1.29 -3.34 -0.32
N ILE A 415 2.32 -2.50 -0.24
CA ILE A 415 3.69 -2.89 -0.63
C ILE A 415 4.51 -3.06 0.64
N ARG A 416 5.21 -4.18 0.76
CA ARG A 416 6.19 -4.47 1.82
C ARG A 416 7.57 -4.51 1.19
N TYR A 417 8.55 -3.91 1.85
CA TYR A 417 9.95 -3.94 1.45
C TYR A 417 10.78 -4.52 2.59
N ASN A 418 11.27 -5.73 2.41
CA ASN A 418 12.21 -6.36 3.33
C ASN A 418 13.62 -6.14 2.82
N ILE A 419 14.56 -5.85 3.73
CA ILE A 419 16.00 -5.84 3.45
C ILE A 419 16.75 -6.65 4.52
N THR A 420 17.88 -7.25 4.15
CA THR A 420 18.88 -7.75 5.10
C THR A 420 20.32 -7.70 4.58
N THR A 421 21.29 -7.54 5.48
CA THR A 421 22.73 -7.63 5.21
C THR A 421 23.24 -9.07 5.36
N ALA A 422 24.47 -9.30 4.88
CA ALA A 422 25.19 -10.57 5.05
C ALA A 422 25.49 -10.93 6.52
N ASP A 423 25.38 -9.98 7.46
CA ASP A 423 25.55 -10.20 8.91
C ASP A 423 24.30 -10.85 9.56
N ALA A 424 23.13 -10.68 8.95
CA ALA A 424 21.84 -11.19 9.43
C ALA A 424 21.03 -11.87 8.30
N PRO A 425 21.62 -12.83 7.57
CA PRO A 425 21.01 -13.41 6.36
C PRO A 425 19.65 -14.07 6.66
N ARG A 426 18.80 -14.16 5.64
CA ARG A 426 17.37 -14.57 5.74
C ARG A 426 17.11 -15.87 6.49
N GLU A 427 18.03 -16.82 6.44
CA GLU A 427 18.00 -18.07 7.20
C GLU A 427 18.15 -17.92 8.72
N PHE A 428 18.49 -16.74 9.25
CA PHE A 428 18.66 -16.55 10.70
C PHE A 428 17.36 -16.72 11.49
N ASP A 429 17.44 -17.56 12.51
CA ASP A 429 16.39 -17.85 13.47
C ASP A 429 16.84 -17.48 14.91
N ALA A 430 16.06 -17.86 15.92
CA ALA A 430 16.38 -17.52 17.31
C ALA A 430 17.67 -18.18 17.86
N SER A 431 18.19 -19.23 17.22
CA SER A 431 19.51 -19.78 17.55
C SER A 431 20.63 -18.79 17.22
N ASN A 432 20.47 -18.00 16.16
CA ASN A 432 21.43 -16.99 15.71
C ASN A 432 21.41 -15.70 16.54
N ASN A 433 20.52 -15.56 17.54
CA ASN A 433 20.36 -14.34 18.33
C ASN A 433 21.64 -13.84 19.03
N LYS A 434 22.64 -14.71 19.24
CA LYS A 434 23.94 -14.35 19.83
C LYS A 434 25.04 -14.08 18.80
N ASN A 435 24.77 -14.29 17.51
CA ASN A 435 25.80 -14.23 16.46
C ASN A 435 26.21 -12.78 16.14
N VAL A 436 25.31 -11.81 16.32
CA VAL A 436 25.59 -10.38 16.15
C VAL A 436 24.96 -9.59 17.29
N THR A 437 25.76 -8.71 17.90
CA THR A 437 25.37 -7.82 19.00
C THR A 437 25.59 -6.36 18.62
N ASN A 438 24.93 -5.45 19.32
CA ASN A 438 25.03 -4.01 19.14
C ASN A 438 26.42 -3.49 19.58
N ASN A 439 27.04 -2.70 18.72
CA ASN A 439 28.39 -2.12 18.87
C ASN A 439 29.50 -3.12 19.28
N PRO A 440 29.77 -4.17 18.48
CA PRO A 440 30.76 -5.20 18.80
C PRO A 440 32.19 -4.67 18.68
N LYS A 441 33.14 -5.39 19.29
CA LYS A 441 34.57 -5.04 19.27
C LYS A 441 35.34 -5.92 18.29
N THR A 442 36.30 -5.31 17.59
CA THR A 442 37.28 -5.98 16.74
C THR A 442 38.70 -5.58 17.16
N LYS A 443 39.72 -6.21 16.57
CA LYS A 443 41.13 -5.86 16.76
C LYS A 443 41.64 -5.03 15.57
N ALA A 444 42.51 -4.07 15.85
CA ALA A 444 43.33 -3.44 14.81
C ALA A 444 44.41 -4.41 14.28
N VAL A 445 45.15 -3.97 13.25
CA VAL A 445 46.23 -4.74 12.61
C VAL A 445 47.40 -5.11 13.54
N ASP A 446 47.50 -4.48 14.71
CA ASP A 446 48.48 -4.79 15.75
C ASP A 446 48.12 -6.03 16.60
N GLY A 447 46.91 -6.57 16.43
CA GLY A 447 46.38 -7.69 17.21
C GLY A 447 46.09 -7.38 18.68
N LYS A 448 46.21 -6.12 19.11
CA LYS A 448 46.17 -5.67 20.52
C LYS A 448 45.13 -4.58 20.76
N THR A 449 45.11 -3.55 19.93
CA THR A 449 44.19 -2.40 20.06
C THR A 449 42.77 -2.86 19.74
N LEU A 450 41.85 -2.69 20.69
CA LEU A 450 40.44 -2.99 20.52
C LEU A 450 39.70 -1.77 19.95
N LEU A 451 39.13 -1.94 18.76
CA LEU A 451 38.26 -0.96 18.11
C LEU A 451 36.80 -1.37 18.31
N GLN A 452 35.89 -0.41 18.43
CA GLN A 452 34.45 -0.66 18.47
C GLN A 452 33.84 -0.31 17.12
N LEU A 453 33.06 -1.24 16.56
CA LEU A 453 32.25 -0.98 15.36
C LEU A 453 30.95 -0.30 15.79
N ALA A 454 30.50 0.71 15.03
CA ALA A 454 29.23 1.41 15.29
C ALA A 454 28.00 0.64 14.71
N LEU A 455 27.95 -0.68 14.97
CA LEU A 455 26.99 -1.60 14.36
C LEU A 455 25.67 -1.64 15.15
N ASN A 456 24.55 -1.33 14.50
CA ASN A 456 23.21 -1.37 15.12
C ASN A 456 22.40 -2.58 14.64
N THR A 457 22.14 -3.54 15.53
CA THR A 457 21.37 -4.77 15.24
C THR A 457 19.92 -4.54 14.83
N ALA A 458 19.36 -3.36 15.10
CA ALA A 458 18.05 -2.97 14.58
C ALA A 458 18.06 -2.66 13.08
N GLN A 459 19.22 -2.31 12.50
CA GLN A 459 19.35 -1.89 11.09
C GLN A 459 19.77 -3.03 10.14
N LEU A 460 20.38 -4.11 10.64
CA LEU A 460 20.91 -5.23 9.82
C LEU A 460 19.86 -5.89 8.92
N SER A 461 18.63 -5.98 9.41
CA SER A 461 17.45 -6.22 8.59
C SER A 461 16.35 -5.23 8.97
N ARG A 462 15.54 -4.81 8.01
CA ARG A 462 14.37 -3.96 8.24
C ARG A 462 13.21 -4.33 7.34
N THR A 463 12.01 -3.97 7.78
CA THR A 463 10.78 -4.06 6.98
C THR A 463 10.08 -2.72 6.95
N PHE A 464 9.93 -2.20 5.74
CA PHE A 464 9.16 -1.00 5.44
C PHE A 464 7.87 -1.37 4.73
N GLN A 465 6.89 -0.50 4.78
CA GLN A 465 5.67 -0.67 4.00
C GLN A 465 5.01 0.67 3.68
N ASP A 466 4.27 0.68 2.59
CA ASP A 466 3.18 1.62 2.43
C ASP A 466 1.90 0.87 2.06
N ARG A 467 0.76 1.48 2.36
CA ARG A 467 -0.57 0.94 2.08
C ARG A 467 -1.36 2.02 1.37
N SER A 468 -2.05 1.68 0.29
CA SER A 468 -2.88 2.64 -0.42
C SER A 468 -3.99 3.19 0.49
N HIS A 469 -4.55 4.34 0.14
CA HIS A 469 -5.93 4.64 0.53
C HIS A 469 -6.88 3.55 -0.01
N VAL A 470 -8.08 3.45 0.55
CA VAL A 470 -9.09 2.50 0.06
C VAL A 470 -9.39 2.73 -1.41
N ILE A 471 -9.36 1.64 -2.19
CA ILE A 471 -9.77 1.54 -3.58
C ILE A 471 -11.05 0.70 -3.70
N LEU A 472 -11.75 0.82 -4.83
CA LEU A 472 -12.92 0.00 -5.15
C LEU A 472 -12.62 -0.85 -6.38
N LEU A 473 -12.94 -2.15 -6.30
CA LEU A 473 -12.91 -3.06 -7.45
C LEU A 473 -14.35 -3.28 -7.94
N LYS A 474 -14.67 -2.80 -9.14
CA LYS A 474 -16.02 -2.85 -9.74
C LYS A 474 -16.23 -4.14 -10.55
N PRO A 475 -17.41 -4.78 -10.47
CA PRO A 475 -17.75 -5.93 -11.30
C PRO A 475 -17.78 -5.55 -12.79
N ARG A 476 -17.36 -6.45 -13.66
CA ARG A 476 -17.43 -6.21 -15.12
C ARG A 476 -18.87 -6.17 -15.65
N SER A 477 -19.86 -6.67 -14.91
CA SER A 477 -21.27 -6.57 -15.31
C SER A 477 -21.84 -5.15 -15.33
N SER A 478 -21.12 -4.12 -14.84
CA SER A 478 -21.51 -2.71 -15.00
C SER A 478 -20.95 -2.07 -16.28
N LEU A 479 -20.38 -2.87 -17.18
CA LEU A 479 -20.10 -2.55 -18.58
C LEU A 479 -21.17 -3.19 -19.50
N PRO A 480 -21.49 -2.60 -20.66
CA PRO A 480 -22.34 -3.25 -21.66
C PRO A 480 -21.76 -4.60 -22.09
N LYS A 481 -22.63 -5.54 -22.45
CA LYS A 481 -22.31 -6.97 -22.60
C LYS A 481 -21.16 -7.22 -23.60
N GLU A 482 -21.14 -6.46 -24.68
CA GLU A 482 -20.13 -6.41 -25.72
C GLU A 482 -18.76 -5.89 -25.23
N HIS A 483 -18.68 -5.17 -24.10
CA HIS A 483 -17.43 -4.72 -23.49
C HIS A 483 -16.91 -5.63 -22.36
N GLN A 484 -17.69 -6.60 -21.90
CA GLN A 484 -17.34 -7.45 -20.74
C GLN A 484 -16.19 -8.44 -21.02
N HIS A 485 -15.87 -8.72 -22.29
CA HIS A 485 -14.81 -9.67 -22.68
C HIS A 485 -13.48 -9.00 -23.10
N ARG A 486 -13.50 -7.69 -23.43
CA ARG A 486 -12.34 -6.91 -23.89
C ARG A 486 -11.29 -6.74 -22.78
N GLN A 487 -10.04 -6.37 -23.08
CA GLN A 487 -9.07 -6.04 -22.01
C GLN A 487 -9.30 -4.60 -21.52
N ILE A 488 -8.97 -4.33 -20.25
CA ILE A 488 -9.06 -2.98 -19.65
C ILE A 488 -7.68 -2.56 -19.14
N TYR A 489 -7.27 -1.34 -19.45
CA TYR A 489 -6.01 -0.74 -19.02
C TYR A 489 -6.25 0.60 -18.31
N TYR A 490 -5.61 0.78 -17.16
CA TYR A 490 -5.71 2.01 -16.38
C TYR A 490 -4.52 2.94 -16.56
N ILE A 491 -4.80 4.23 -16.70
CA ILE A 491 -3.84 5.33 -16.63
C ILE A 491 -4.14 6.17 -15.40
N GLY A 492 -3.24 6.10 -14.43
CA GLY A 492 -3.29 6.89 -13.21
C GLY A 492 -2.80 8.31 -13.39
N GLY A 493 -3.53 9.30 -12.88
CA GLY A 493 -2.92 10.57 -12.47
C GLY A 493 -2.37 10.43 -11.05
N MET A 494 -1.08 10.71 -10.87
CA MET A 494 -0.37 10.60 -9.59
C MET A 494 0.42 11.87 -9.24
N GLY A 495 0.91 11.96 -8.00
CA GLY A 495 1.77 13.06 -7.54
C GLY A 495 1.03 14.08 -6.66
N LYS A 496 1.78 15.07 -6.15
CA LYS A 496 1.24 16.15 -5.30
C LYS A 496 1.78 17.52 -5.73
N ARG A 497 1.11 18.59 -5.28
CA ARG A 497 1.55 19.98 -5.50
C ARG A 497 2.97 20.26 -4.97
N GLY A 498 3.80 20.85 -5.81
CA GLY A 498 5.13 21.39 -5.49
C GLY A 498 6.10 21.31 -6.67
N ASN A 499 7.33 21.79 -6.46
CA ASN A 499 8.50 21.37 -7.22
C ASN A 499 9.10 20.07 -6.63
N ILE A 500 10.09 19.44 -7.28
CA ILE A 500 10.69 18.17 -6.84
C ILE A 500 11.15 18.16 -5.37
N VAL A 501 11.67 19.27 -4.83
CA VAL A 501 12.18 19.37 -3.45
C VAL A 501 11.02 19.46 -2.46
N GLN A 502 9.98 20.22 -2.80
CA GLN A 502 8.73 20.32 -2.01
C GLN A 502 7.86 19.05 -2.12
N ALA A 503 7.98 18.35 -3.24
CA ALA A 503 7.31 17.08 -3.47
C ALA A 503 7.98 15.95 -2.67
N TYR A 504 9.31 15.96 -2.57
CA TYR A 504 10.10 14.91 -1.93
C TYR A 504 9.57 14.51 -0.52
N PRO A 505 9.50 13.21 -0.18
CA PRO A 505 9.83 12.02 -0.97
C PRO A 505 8.73 11.56 -1.95
N ALA A 506 7.65 12.32 -2.10
CA ALA A 506 6.65 12.05 -3.13
C ALA A 506 7.05 12.66 -4.48
N MET A 507 6.32 12.28 -5.54
CA MET A 507 6.50 12.83 -6.89
C MET A 507 5.71 14.13 -7.10
N GLU A 508 6.23 14.99 -7.97
CA GLU A 508 5.45 15.98 -8.73
C GLU A 508 4.41 15.27 -9.63
N TYR A 509 3.45 16.01 -10.19
CA TYR A 509 2.35 15.40 -10.97
C TYR A 509 2.79 14.76 -12.28
N ARG A 510 2.40 13.50 -12.47
CA ARG A 510 2.67 12.73 -13.69
C ARG A 510 1.52 11.73 -13.93
N PHE A 511 1.40 11.27 -15.18
CA PHE A 511 0.59 10.10 -15.48
C PHE A 511 1.41 8.82 -15.26
N THR A 512 0.76 7.70 -14.97
CA THR A 512 1.40 6.40 -14.85
C THR A 512 0.47 5.28 -15.34
N PRO A 513 0.85 4.48 -16.36
CA PRO A 513 2.04 4.66 -17.21
C PRO A 513 2.02 5.99 -18.00
N GLU A 514 3.19 6.61 -18.21
CA GLU A 514 3.34 7.74 -19.14
C GLU A 514 3.21 7.32 -20.60
N ARG A 515 3.46 6.05 -20.92
CA ARG A 515 3.31 5.50 -22.28
C ARG A 515 2.69 4.12 -22.22
N ILE A 516 1.60 3.92 -22.95
CA ILE A 516 0.92 2.62 -23.07
C ILE A 516 0.64 2.30 -24.54
N THR A 517 0.66 1.01 -24.88
CA THR A 517 0.24 0.50 -26.20
C THR A 517 -0.99 -0.39 -26.02
N VAL A 518 -2.02 -0.16 -26.82
CA VAL A 518 -3.34 -0.82 -26.77
C VAL A 518 -3.86 -1.04 -28.20
N THR A 519 -4.87 -1.87 -28.39
CA THR A 519 -5.56 -2.03 -29.67
C THR A 519 -6.87 -1.20 -29.74
N THR A 520 -7.46 -1.09 -30.92
CA THR A 520 -8.80 -0.50 -31.15
C THR A 520 -9.97 -1.20 -30.43
N GLU A 521 -9.72 -2.39 -29.87
CA GLU A 521 -10.70 -3.18 -29.11
C GLU A 521 -10.41 -3.23 -27.60
N ASP A 522 -9.31 -2.61 -27.16
CA ASP A 522 -8.98 -2.48 -25.75
C ASP A 522 -9.60 -1.22 -25.13
N ILE A 523 -9.96 -1.33 -23.85
CA ILE A 523 -10.58 -0.27 -23.07
C ILE A 523 -9.51 0.48 -22.28
N VAL A 524 -9.54 1.80 -22.32
CA VAL A 524 -8.71 2.71 -21.52
C VAL A 524 -9.58 3.42 -20.49
N CYS A 525 -9.10 3.44 -19.24
CA CYS A 525 -9.71 4.16 -18.14
C CYS A 525 -8.68 5.13 -17.54
N PHE A 526 -9.03 6.41 -17.41
CA PHE A 526 -8.28 7.32 -16.54
C PHE A 526 -8.77 7.18 -15.10
N VAL A 527 -7.92 7.51 -14.12
CA VAL A 527 -8.32 7.71 -12.72
C VAL A 527 -7.31 8.57 -11.98
N TRP A 528 -7.74 9.51 -11.14
CA TRP A 528 -6.83 10.33 -10.34
C TRP A 528 -7.38 10.67 -8.95
N SER A 529 -6.46 10.80 -7.99
CA SER A 529 -6.74 11.14 -6.60
C SER A 529 -5.97 12.40 -6.21
N GLY A 530 -6.64 13.34 -5.54
CA GLY A 530 -6.07 14.64 -5.17
C GLY A 530 -6.82 15.29 -4.00
N SER A 531 -6.15 16.19 -3.30
CA SER A 531 -6.67 16.88 -2.11
C SER A 531 -6.80 18.40 -2.31
N ASN A 532 -7.64 19.02 -1.47
CA ASN A 532 -7.79 20.47 -1.35
C ASN A 532 -7.06 21.06 -0.12
N ASN A 533 -6.26 20.27 0.59
CA ASN A 533 -5.64 20.65 1.87
C ASN A 533 -4.17 20.18 1.97
N ASN A 534 -3.38 20.35 0.92
CA ASN A 534 -1.93 20.06 0.97
C ASN A 534 -1.14 21.23 1.56
N GLN A 535 0.19 21.11 1.58
CA GLN A 535 1.11 22.20 1.93
C GLN A 535 0.98 23.37 0.95
N ASN A 536 1.47 24.55 1.33
CA ASN A 536 1.48 25.75 0.48
C ASN A 536 2.61 25.73 -0.56
N ASN A 537 2.75 24.63 -1.28
CA ASN A 537 3.84 24.41 -2.23
C ASN A 537 3.59 25.15 -3.55
N GLU A 538 4.64 25.28 -4.37
CA GLU A 538 4.57 25.93 -5.67
C GLU A 538 3.65 25.17 -6.66
N GLY A 539 3.18 25.90 -7.68
CA GLY A 539 2.26 25.40 -8.70
C GLY A 539 1.22 26.44 -9.07
N GLN A 540 0.43 26.17 -10.12
CA GLN A 540 -0.54 27.14 -10.64
C GLN A 540 -1.85 27.20 -9.83
N GLY A 541 -2.51 28.35 -9.91
CA GLY A 541 -3.79 28.67 -9.26
C GLY A 541 -3.86 28.36 -7.76
N THR A 542 -5.07 28.09 -7.27
CA THR A 542 -5.38 28.00 -5.82
C THR A 542 -4.37 27.16 -5.04
N ALA A 543 -3.70 27.82 -4.09
CA ALA A 543 -2.80 27.21 -3.13
C ALA A 543 -3.39 25.96 -2.47
N ARG A 544 -2.54 24.98 -2.11
CA ARG A 544 -2.90 23.73 -1.42
C ARG A 544 -3.83 22.77 -2.18
N THR A 545 -4.27 23.11 -3.40
CA THR A 545 -5.15 22.25 -4.21
C THR A 545 -4.38 21.43 -5.25
N ASP A 546 -4.78 20.16 -5.37
CA ASP A 546 -4.44 19.29 -6.48
C ASP A 546 -5.56 19.31 -7.53
N ARG A 547 -5.19 19.38 -8.82
CA ARG A 547 -6.11 19.28 -9.96
C ARG A 547 -5.44 18.54 -11.11
N THR A 548 -6.23 17.71 -11.78
CA THR A 548 -5.83 16.95 -12.98
C THR A 548 -6.97 17.01 -13.99
N ASN A 549 -6.60 17.03 -15.27
CA ASN A 549 -7.45 16.90 -16.44
C ASN A 549 -6.65 16.20 -17.55
N VAL A 550 -7.30 15.91 -18.67
CA VAL A 550 -6.65 15.33 -19.86
C VAL A 550 -6.98 16.20 -21.07
N CYS A 551 -5.97 16.93 -21.55
CA CYS A 551 -6.01 17.76 -22.76
C CYS A 551 -5.23 17.03 -23.86
N TRP A 552 -5.90 16.63 -24.95
CA TRP A 552 -5.29 15.89 -26.05
C TRP A 552 -4.50 16.82 -26.99
N MET A 553 -3.29 16.43 -27.35
CA MET A 553 -2.30 17.24 -28.10
C MET A 553 -2.27 16.84 -29.58
N LYS A 554 -2.43 17.81 -30.49
CA LYS A 554 -2.19 17.60 -31.94
C LYS A 554 -0.72 17.77 -32.31
N GLU A 555 -0.04 18.62 -31.56
CA GLU A 555 1.36 19.07 -31.71
C GLU A 555 2.37 18.01 -31.22
N GLY A 556 1.90 16.81 -30.89
CA GLY A 556 2.69 15.69 -30.39
C GLY A 556 3.17 15.86 -28.95
N CYS A 557 3.79 14.80 -28.43
CA CYS A 557 4.21 14.63 -27.03
C CYS A 557 5.42 15.50 -26.62
N GLN A 558 5.71 16.58 -27.37
CA GLN A 558 6.86 17.46 -27.15
C GLN A 558 6.46 18.93 -26.91
N SER A 559 5.25 19.34 -27.29
CA SER A 559 4.72 20.68 -26.95
C SER A 559 4.16 20.72 -25.52
N LEU A 560 4.25 21.89 -24.90
CA LEU A 560 3.50 22.26 -23.68
C LEU A 560 2.56 23.46 -23.93
N LYS A 561 2.40 23.85 -25.20
CA LYS A 561 1.63 24.99 -25.66
C LYS A 561 0.72 24.53 -26.80
N PRO A 562 -0.30 23.70 -26.52
CA PRO A 562 -1.36 23.48 -27.50
C PRO A 562 -2.13 24.79 -27.70
N GLU A 563 -2.54 25.09 -28.93
CA GLU A 563 -3.44 26.23 -29.17
C GLU A 563 -4.84 25.93 -28.62
N ALA A 564 -5.31 24.69 -28.82
CA ALA A 564 -6.52 24.14 -28.23
C ALA A 564 -6.36 22.65 -27.95
N CYS A 565 -6.94 22.17 -26.84
CA CYS A 565 -7.07 20.74 -26.60
C CYS A 565 -7.94 20.11 -27.68
N SER A 566 -7.44 19.07 -28.33
CA SER A 566 -8.17 18.31 -29.35
C SER A 566 -9.17 17.33 -28.74
N SER A 567 -10.07 16.80 -29.59
CA SER A 567 -10.96 15.69 -29.26
C SER A 567 -10.52 14.43 -30.01
N LEU A 568 -10.62 13.27 -29.37
CA LEU A 568 -10.28 11.98 -30.00
C LEU A 568 -11.50 11.28 -30.59
N PRO A 569 -11.30 10.45 -31.64
CA PRO A 569 -12.29 9.47 -32.08
C PRO A 569 -12.38 8.33 -31.05
N LEU A 570 -13.18 8.55 -30.01
CA LEU A 570 -13.41 7.60 -28.93
C LEU A 570 -14.86 7.13 -28.88
N GLU A 571 -15.08 6.02 -28.19
CA GLU A 571 -16.39 5.45 -27.88
C GLU A 571 -16.47 5.24 -26.36
N VAL A 572 -17.52 5.74 -25.72
CA VAL A 572 -17.75 5.58 -24.27
C VAL A 572 -18.22 4.15 -24.01
N VAL A 573 -17.59 3.45 -23.06
CA VAL A 573 -17.87 2.01 -22.81
C VAL A 573 -18.43 1.72 -21.42
N ASP A 574 -18.53 2.72 -20.54
CA ASP A 574 -19.26 2.58 -19.27
C ASP A 574 -20.76 2.83 -19.48
N HIS A 575 -21.63 2.14 -18.71
CA HIS A 575 -23.08 2.34 -18.66
C HIS A 575 -23.48 3.68 -18.00
N ILE A 576 -23.00 4.82 -18.51
CA ILE A 576 -23.30 6.15 -17.97
C ILE A 576 -24.00 6.96 -19.06
N ASP A 577 -25.33 6.84 -19.12
CA ASP A 577 -26.27 7.42 -20.11
C ASP A 577 -26.14 8.94 -20.34
N LYS A 578 -25.37 9.63 -19.49
CA LYS A 578 -25.06 11.06 -19.62
C LYS A 578 -24.00 11.35 -20.68
N PHE A 579 -23.17 10.38 -21.06
CA PHE A 579 -21.97 10.60 -21.88
C PHE A 579 -22.10 10.04 -23.30
N ASP A 580 -21.65 10.87 -24.24
CA ASP A 580 -21.26 10.51 -25.60
C ASP A 580 -19.77 10.88 -25.79
N ALA A 581 -19.24 10.67 -27.00
CA ALA A 581 -17.83 10.89 -27.28
C ALA A 581 -17.37 12.33 -27.06
N ASP A 582 -18.18 13.32 -27.42
CA ASP A 582 -17.84 14.75 -27.28
C ASP A 582 -17.94 15.20 -25.83
N LYS A 583 -18.98 14.76 -25.10
CA LYS A 583 -19.10 15.00 -23.66
C LYS A 583 -17.97 14.37 -22.88
N LEU A 584 -17.48 13.18 -23.23
CA LEU A 584 -16.35 12.57 -22.53
C LEU A 584 -15.03 13.29 -22.83
N ASN A 585 -14.75 13.63 -24.09
CA ASN A 585 -13.61 14.48 -24.45
C ASN A 585 -13.62 15.81 -23.65
N LEU A 586 -14.78 16.47 -23.59
CA LEU A 586 -14.95 17.71 -22.83
C LEU A 586 -14.81 17.51 -21.31
N HIS A 587 -15.39 16.45 -20.73
CA HIS A 587 -15.35 16.17 -19.29
C HIS A 587 -13.94 15.82 -18.81
N LEU A 588 -13.19 15.04 -19.59
CA LEU A 588 -11.77 14.77 -19.37
C LEU A 588 -10.94 16.07 -19.39
N ASN A 589 -11.17 16.95 -20.38
CA ASN A 589 -10.50 18.25 -20.47
C ASN A 589 -10.90 19.21 -19.34
N LYS A 590 -12.17 19.19 -18.92
CA LYS A 590 -12.71 19.97 -17.79
C LYS A 590 -12.28 19.46 -16.40
N GLY A 591 -11.50 18.37 -16.30
CA GLY A 591 -11.12 17.78 -15.01
C GLY A 591 -12.33 17.27 -14.22
N CYS A 592 -13.28 16.66 -14.91
CA CYS A 592 -14.57 16.17 -14.39
C CYS A 592 -15.54 17.24 -13.83
N TYR A 593 -15.35 18.51 -14.18
CA TYR A 593 -16.32 19.56 -13.85
C TYR A 593 -17.50 19.57 -14.85
N GLU A 594 -18.71 19.24 -14.38
CA GLU A 594 -19.90 19.08 -15.23
C GLU A 594 -20.60 20.41 -15.62
N GLN A 595 -20.36 21.51 -14.90
CA GLN A 595 -21.08 22.77 -15.10
C GLN A 595 -20.47 23.65 -16.21
N ALA A 596 -21.21 24.70 -16.63
CA ALA A 596 -20.76 25.61 -17.67
C ALA A 596 -19.49 26.40 -17.28
N ASN A 597 -19.54 27.10 -16.14
CA ASN A 597 -18.56 28.12 -15.75
C ASN A 597 -17.31 27.53 -15.08
N LEU A 598 -16.54 26.74 -15.84
CA LEU A 598 -15.22 26.27 -15.41
C LEU A 598 -14.25 27.45 -15.34
N GLN A 599 -13.63 27.66 -14.17
CA GLN A 599 -12.54 28.63 -14.05
C GLN A 599 -11.31 28.06 -14.78
N ALA A 600 -10.66 28.86 -15.63
CA ALA A 600 -9.66 28.39 -16.61
C ALA A 600 -8.44 27.65 -16.02
N GLN A 601 -8.19 27.78 -14.73
CA GLN A 601 -7.11 27.11 -13.99
C GLN A 601 -7.58 25.81 -13.33
N LEU A 602 -8.85 25.39 -13.49
CA LEU A 602 -9.52 24.27 -12.80
C LEU A 602 -9.76 24.48 -11.28
N ASN A 603 -9.70 25.72 -10.77
CA ASN A 603 -9.80 25.97 -9.32
C ASN A 603 -11.13 25.44 -8.71
N ASN A 604 -12.24 25.49 -9.46
CA ASN A 604 -13.57 24.98 -9.07
C ASN A 604 -13.89 23.55 -9.54
N ALA A 605 -12.98 22.87 -10.24
CA ALA A 605 -13.10 21.45 -10.57
C ALA A 605 -12.88 20.56 -9.31
N PRO A 606 -13.38 19.30 -9.28
CA PRO A 606 -13.06 18.36 -8.20
C PRO A 606 -11.56 18.02 -8.16
N ALA A 607 -11.05 17.64 -6.99
CA ALA A 607 -9.64 17.27 -6.84
C ALA A 607 -9.33 15.84 -7.32
N SER A 608 -10.31 14.93 -7.23
CA SER A 608 -10.23 13.52 -7.62
C SER A 608 -11.31 13.18 -8.64
N CYS A 609 -11.09 12.17 -9.49
CA CYS A 609 -12.11 11.66 -10.39
C CYS A 609 -11.90 10.20 -10.79
N ASN A 610 -13.03 9.51 -11.00
CA ASN A 610 -13.16 8.25 -11.74
C ASN A 610 -13.97 8.54 -13.03
N PRO A 611 -13.37 9.05 -14.13
CA PRO A 611 -14.08 9.32 -15.39
C PRO A 611 -14.67 8.04 -16.01
N PRO A 612 -15.65 8.17 -16.93
CA PRO A 612 -16.09 7.06 -17.76
C PRO A 612 -14.93 6.44 -18.55
N CYS A 613 -14.84 5.11 -18.57
CA CYS A 613 -13.93 4.39 -19.46
C CYS A 613 -14.37 4.51 -20.94
N PHE A 614 -13.42 4.35 -21.85
CA PHE A 614 -13.62 4.47 -23.30
C PHE A 614 -12.70 3.53 -24.08
N ARG A 615 -12.96 3.36 -25.37
CA ARG A 615 -11.97 2.84 -26.33
C ARG A 615 -11.67 3.90 -27.39
N ILE A 616 -10.48 3.84 -28.00
CA ILE A 616 -10.12 4.72 -29.12
C ILE A 616 -10.32 3.95 -30.41
N THR A 617 -11.20 4.43 -31.28
CA THR A 617 -11.73 3.65 -32.42
C THR A 617 -10.87 3.72 -33.68
N LYS A 618 -9.75 4.44 -33.64
CA LYS A 618 -8.79 4.57 -34.75
C LYS A 618 -7.35 4.32 -34.27
N PRO A 619 -6.51 3.65 -35.08
CA PRO A 619 -5.08 3.56 -34.81
C PRO A 619 -4.40 4.93 -34.84
N GLY A 620 -3.33 5.10 -34.05
CA GLY A 620 -2.57 6.34 -34.01
C GLY A 620 -1.72 6.51 -32.75
N ASN A 621 -1.00 7.64 -32.68
CA ASN A 621 -0.28 8.07 -31.48
C ASN A 621 -1.01 9.27 -30.86
N TYR A 622 -1.59 9.06 -29.68
CA TYR A 622 -2.42 10.04 -29.00
C TYR A 622 -1.70 10.59 -27.76
N CYS A 623 -1.18 11.80 -27.90
CA CYS A 623 -0.47 12.53 -26.85
C CYS A 623 -1.45 13.35 -26.01
N TYR A 624 -1.19 13.47 -24.71
CA TYR A 624 -2.03 14.24 -23.80
C TYR A 624 -1.24 14.88 -22.65
N MET A 625 -1.80 15.95 -22.08
CA MET A 625 -1.25 16.65 -20.93
C MET A 625 -2.33 17.04 -19.91
N GLY A 626 -1.96 17.13 -18.62
CA GLY A 626 -2.77 17.82 -17.62
C GLY A 626 -2.39 19.29 -17.57
N THR A 627 -3.26 20.20 -18.02
CA THR A 627 -2.93 21.62 -18.27
C THR A 627 -2.45 22.36 -17.02
N ARG A 628 -2.92 21.94 -15.83
CA ARG A 628 -2.56 22.52 -14.52
C ARG A 628 -1.06 22.45 -14.17
N ASN A 629 -0.38 21.36 -14.53
CA ASN A 629 0.77 20.87 -13.74
C ASN A 629 2.12 20.93 -14.48
N ASN A 630 2.35 21.95 -15.32
CA ASN A 630 3.57 22.08 -16.13
C ASN A 630 4.36 23.37 -15.84
N ASN A 631 4.21 23.92 -14.62
CA ASN A 631 4.86 25.17 -14.20
C ASN A 631 6.39 25.10 -14.25
N PHE A 632 6.96 23.89 -14.21
CA PHE A 632 8.39 23.61 -14.28
C PHE A 632 8.74 22.90 -15.59
N SER A 633 8.29 23.43 -16.73
CA SER A 633 8.37 22.99 -18.14
C SER A 633 9.35 21.89 -18.63
N ASN A 634 10.48 21.62 -17.96
CA ASN A 634 11.31 20.42 -18.20
C ASN A 634 10.78 19.16 -17.48
N ARG A 635 9.87 19.31 -16.51
CA ARG A 635 9.09 18.25 -15.85
C ARG A 635 7.63 18.41 -16.26
N ARG A 636 7.03 17.35 -16.80
CA ARG A 636 5.81 17.45 -17.62
C ARG A 636 4.76 16.44 -17.19
N HIS A 637 3.56 16.92 -16.90
CA HIS A 637 2.40 16.07 -16.63
C HIS A 637 1.76 15.63 -17.95
N MET A 638 2.40 14.70 -18.65
CA MET A 638 2.02 14.25 -19.99
C MET A 638 2.06 12.73 -20.13
N GLY A 639 1.41 12.21 -21.17
CA GLY A 639 1.56 10.83 -21.59
C GLY A 639 1.19 10.58 -23.05
N GLN A 640 1.28 9.31 -23.46
CA GLN A 640 1.02 8.82 -24.80
C GLN A 640 0.24 7.51 -24.76
N ILE A 641 -0.83 7.42 -25.56
CA ILE A 641 -1.49 6.16 -25.91
C ILE A 641 -1.12 5.85 -27.37
N THR A 642 -0.45 4.73 -27.59
CA THR A 642 -0.24 4.16 -28.93
C THR A 642 -1.37 3.16 -29.20
N VAL A 643 -2.19 3.42 -30.21
CA VAL A 643 -3.31 2.55 -30.59
C VAL A 643 -2.95 1.83 -31.88
N THR A 644 -2.97 0.50 -31.87
CA THR A 644 -2.80 -0.35 -33.06
C THR A 644 -4.14 -0.94 -33.50
N GLU A 645 -4.21 -1.41 -34.74
CA GLU A 645 -5.37 -2.22 -35.16
C GLU A 645 -5.44 -3.50 -34.33
N SER A 646 -6.65 -3.85 -33.89
CA SER A 646 -6.95 -5.20 -33.39
C SER A 646 -6.82 -6.19 -34.55
N VAL A 647 -5.90 -7.15 -34.43
CA VAL A 647 -5.85 -8.30 -35.35
C VAL A 647 -7.19 -9.03 -35.30
N LYS A 648 -7.90 -9.11 -36.43
CA LYS A 648 -9.13 -9.89 -36.53
C LYS A 648 -8.78 -11.38 -36.37
N SER A 649 -9.31 -11.97 -35.30
CA SER A 649 -9.23 -13.41 -34.97
C SER A 649 -10.31 -14.21 -35.67
#